data_AF-A0A518GL83-F1
#
_entry.id   AF-A0A518GL83-F1
#
_cell.length_a   1.000
_cell.length_b   1.000
_cell.length_c   1.000
_cell.angle_alpha   90.00
_cell.angle_beta   90.00
_cell.angle_gamma   90.00
#
_symmetry.space_group_name_H-M   'P 1'
#
loop_
_entity.id
_entity.type
_entity.pdbx_description
1 polymer ?
#
loop_
_entity_poly.entity_id
_entity_poly.type
_entity_poly.pdbx_seq_one_letter_code
_entity_poly.pdbx_strand_id
1 'polypeptide(L)'
;MSFDLRLFPLTLCILIWSHAASLWAAEVEFTARWSDGSTSRPAQLRDWNDPAAEPRLGDLRLFEPSNPVVSLWRSPVPPAARRGIRVELSGGDRLAGEVLGWSNGLEDPFETIPAYFLVRPLAPVYPPEARHQQTIRVQANHVRRIVWEAMAGETYQPGTVWLRNGGRISFRTCRWSNSTVNLLAATGLKEIPLSDLAEIHLPLDDEWQRFFETAAALTPNGKGRWIRLETMDGSLLTTSTQRLQGRHYGDRNRQADWYQLIQPAWALDPLWIRFPQIVSWQTWIVTEPPLSWFYPTEIAYSPAFGKSWPPSWNSSVNGTRLTAGESHSQYGWGVFGTSQITFQIPDFVESIRTSWGFDPAAQKRGCASATIRVHAGEVKSTLFESGEKSGAESAISTDWISIPISAGVPRQLVLGTDMQANSSSPGADPLDLRDFTNWMEPQLRLNATAAGEMTSAASYQLISGWSGWSLTGWDQNGRVTAPVTVRNQLENWNTKEPRFRSLARLGGEALLLTRRLQLKSTDRWIVIHAAREAETQAQIYCAVRLNGEGVGLATLPKREGAIDPQPVMFPIPALAGQTASCEVVLFTDDKAAEFDFRGVALTPHQPGILPVFDEQAEFASLLTSGEGTARISPDLPYSGQVSLEIRPTDRSGPTIYNQEIPIREHPKLGEFRFITFAWRKIDDDKKSRETIRLMIAHEGRLGNEIAEAALDRLRGRPAVTRTGGKPLEDRGMRHGYTYDAGDAKQSAGAPLRVDWSLPRNWQWVSRDLFSDFGSISLTGFGFAMTGETAAYFDSITLARTPDDVTRIRQKHQGSKEPPKLPEGIQEIVTQGEDYSRLLKLVAPQFVATNSQGGLYWAKQYEGESDVIRSHPLEANRPFRMVAFVTRTGDRPVTLTGKVRAENDRDFKLVILVQGHSIEERIISGKDQWVELNIDLTPYTQDKRPLSVEVRHEGHNWDNESAWWKSLQIQGL
;
A
#
# COMPACT_ATOMS: atom_id res chain seq x y z
N MET A 1 -66.43 -0.37 51.62
CA MET A 1 -65.90 -1.74 51.51
C MET A 1 -64.43 -1.61 51.15
N SER A 2 -63.59 -1.88 52.12
CA SER A 2 -62.13 -1.79 52.03
C SER A 2 -61.56 -3.15 51.62
N PHE A 3 -60.27 -3.13 51.25
CA PHE A 3 -59.32 -4.21 50.96
C PHE A 3 -59.12 -4.59 49.49
N ASP A 4 -57.92 -4.96 49.04
CA ASP A 4 -56.53 -4.49 49.26
C ASP A 4 -55.75 -5.19 48.13
N LEU A 5 -55.21 -4.44 47.16
CA LEU A 5 -54.37 -5.01 46.09
C LEU A 5 -52.97 -5.26 46.66
N ARG A 6 -52.70 -6.47 47.15
CA ARG A 6 -51.33 -6.97 47.36
C ARG A 6 -51.24 -8.44 46.98
N LEU A 7 -50.13 -8.77 46.30
CA LEU A 7 -49.71 -10.08 45.76
C LEU A 7 -50.22 -10.38 44.35
N PHE A 8 -49.59 -9.79 43.33
CA PHE A 8 -49.22 -10.43 42.05
C PHE A 8 -48.53 -9.37 41.17
N PRO A 9 -47.28 -8.97 41.49
CA PRO A 9 -46.22 -9.25 40.53
C PRO A 9 -44.85 -9.36 41.22
N LEU A 10 -44.43 -10.57 41.60
CA LEU A 10 -43.00 -10.81 41.85
C LEU A 10 -42.49 -12.08 41.14
N THR A 11 -43.39 -12.98 40.74
CA THR A 11 -43.02 -14.25 40.08
C THR A 11 -42.90 -14.14 38.56
N LEU A 12 -43.58 -13.18 37.91
CA LEU A 12 -43.51 -13.01 36.44
C LEU A 12 -42.28 -12.19 36.00
N CYS A 13 -41.78 -11.28 36.84
CA CYS A 13 -40.56 -10.51 36.52
C CYS A 13 -39.28 -11.34 36.68
N ILE A 14 -39.24 -12.37 37.52
CA ILE A 14 -38.04 -13.21 37.69
C ILE A 14 -37.92 -14.27 36.58
N LEU A 15 -39.02 -14.67 35.92
CA LEU A 15 -38.99 -15.59 34.78
C LEU A 15 -38.72 -14.90 33.42
N ILE A 16 -39.03 -13.60 33.30
CA ILE A 16 -38.73 -12.84 32.07
C ILE A 16 -37.34 -12.17 32.12
N TRP A 17 -36.78 -11.92 33.30
CA TRP A 17 -35.37 -11.51 33.44
C TRP A 17 -34.35 -12.66 33.50
N SER A 18 -34.79 -13.92 33.63
CA SER A 18 -33.91 -15.09 33.52
C SER A 18 -33.90 -15.75 32.14
N HIS A 19 -34.71 -15.28 31.18
CA HIS A 19 -34.65 -15.70 29.77
C HIS A 19 -34.03 -14.64 28.84
N ALA A 20 -33.84 -13.41 29.31
CA ALA A 20 -33.20 -12.34 28.53
C ALA A 20 -31.71 -12.08 28.91
N ALA A 21 -31.21 -12.75 29.96
CA ALA A 21 -29.82 -12.58 30.44
C ALA A 21 -28.95 -13.85 30.26
N SER A 22 -29.42 -14.83 29.51
CA SER A 22 -28.71 -16.11 29.30
C SER A 22 -29.01 -16.77 27.95
N LEU A 23 -29.29 -15.97 26.90
CA LEU A 23 -28.89 -16.38 25.55
C LEU A 23 -27.40 -16.05 25.42
N TRP A 24 -26.56 -16.85 26.09
CA TRP A 24 -25.18 -17.01 25.65
C TRP A 24 -25.30 -17.36 24.16
N ALA A 25 -24.81 -16.49 23.27
CA ALA A 25 -24.70 -16.85 21.86
C ALA A 25 -23.89 -18.14 21.83
N ALA A 26 -24.53 -19.27 21.51
CA ALA A 26 -23.88 -20.58 21.54
C ALA A 26 -22.57 -20.48 20.76
N GLU A 27 -21.48 -20.92 21.39
CA GLU A 27 -20.16 -20.92 20.77
C GLU A 27 -20.21 -21.69 19.45
N VAL A 28 -19.54 -21.17 18.43
CA VAL A 28 -19.67 -21.67 17.07
C VAL A 28 -18.81 -22.92 16.91
N GLU A 29 -19.45 -24.02 16.52
CA GLU A 29 -18.77 -25.26 16.19
C GLU A 29 -18.45 -25.35 14.70
N PHE A 30 -17.33 -26.02 14.41
CA PHE A 30 -16.82 -26.27 13.07
C PHE A 30 -16.54 -27.75 12.88
N THR A 31 -16.72 -28.20 11.64
CA THR A 31 -16.25 -29.50 11.17
C THR A 31 -15.06 -29.27 10.25
N ALA A 32 -13.99 -30.04 10.45
CA ALA A 32 -12.79 -30.02 9.62
C ALA A 32 -12.74 -31.24 8.71
N ARG A 33 -12.11 -31.05 7.55
CA ARG A 33 -11.57 -32.12 6.73
C ARG A 33 -10.06 -31.93 6.57
N TRP A 34 -9.33 -33.01 6.75
CA TRP A 34 -7.87 -33.03 6.80
C TRP A 34 -7.26 -33.53 5.49
N SER A 35 -5.96 -33.34 5.32
CA SER A 35 -5.24 -33.70 4.08
C SER A 35 -5.19 -35.20 3.81
N ASP A 36 -5.34 -36.03 4.84
CA ASP A 36 -5.49 -37.49 4.74
C ASP A 36 -6.91 -37.94 4.32
N GLY A 37 -7.83 -36.99 4.13
CA GLY A 37 -9.24 -37.24 3.76
C GLY A 37 -10.18 -37.46 4.95
N SER A 38 -9.68 -37.56 6.19
CA SER A 38 -10.50 -37.75 7.37
C SER A 38 -11.34 -36.49 7.70
N THR A 39 -12.50 -36.69 8.33
CA THR A 39 -13.42 -35.61 8.75
C THR A 39 -13.60 -35.65 10.27
N SER A 40 -13.55 -34.50 10.92
CA SER A 40 -13.74 -34.39 12.38
C SER A 40 -15.22 -34.44 12.78
N ARG A 41 -15.49 -34.67 14.07
CA ARG A 41 -16.78 -34.28 14.65
C ARG A 41 -16.85 -32.74 14.77
N PRO A 42 -18.05 -32.13 14.82
CA PRO A 42 -18.19 -30.73 15.19
C PRO A 42 -17.49 -30.45 16.52
N ALA A 43 -16.67 -29.40 16.55
CA ALA A 43 -15.96 -28.95 17.74
C ALA A 43 -15.71 -27.45 17.67
N GLN A 44 -15.34 -26.84 18.80
CA GLN A 44 -15.03 -25.41 18.85
C GLN A 44 -13.61 -25.12 18.38
N LEU A 45 -13.46 -23.99 17.69
CA LEU A 45 -12.15 -23.41 17.41
C LEU A 45 -11.61 -22.73 18.67
N ARG A 46 -10.32 -22.97 18.95
CA ARG A 46 -9.58 -22.44 20.09
C ARG A 46 -8.34 -21.68 19.62
N ASP A 47 -7.94 -20.70 20.41
CA ASP A 47 -6.67 -19.94 20.30
C ASP A 47 -6.45 -19.16 19.00
N TRP A 48 -7.42 -19.13 18.06
CA TRP A 48 -7.29 -18.43 16.78
C TRP A 48 -7.51 -16.91 16.87
N ASN A 49 -7.49 -16.36 18.08
CA ASN A 49 -7.58 -14.94 18.40
C ASN A 49 -6.30 -14.37 19.03
N ASP A 50 -5.32 -15.23 19.30
CA ASP A 50 -4.01 -14.87 19.82
C ASP A 50 -2.96 -15.04 18.70
N PRO A 51 -2.29 -13.96 18.27
CA PRO A 51 -1.23 -14.03 17.28
C PRO A 51 -0.06 -14.96 17.63
N ALA A 52 0.16 -15.25 18.92
CA ALA A 52 1.26 -16.08 19.39
C ALA A 52 0.88 -17.56 19.54
N ALA A 53 -0.40 -17.91 19.40
CA ALA A 53 -0.88 -19.27 19.59
C ALA A 53 -1.11 -19.99 18.25
N GLU A 54 -1.04 -21.32 18.31
CA GLU A 54 -1.41 -22.19 17.18
C GLU A 54 -2.91 -22.49 17.25
N PRO A 55 -3.68 -22.18 16.19
CA PRO A 55 -5.12 -22.39 16.21
C PRO A 55 -5.48 -23.88 16.18
N ARG A 56 -6.51 -24.24 16.94
CA ARG A 56 -6.94 -25.63 17.12
C ARG A 56 -8.42 -25.81 16.91
N LEU A 57 -8.82 -27.00 16.46
CA LEU A 57 -10.19 -27.49 16.49
C LEU A 57 -10.28 -28.59 17.55
N GLY A 58 -10.91 -28.29 18.69
CA GLY A 58 -10.75 -29.12 19.89
C GLY A 58 -9.28 -29.17 20.31
N ASP A 59 -8.70 -30.38 20.33
CA ASP A 59 -7.27 -30.58 20.65
C ASP A 59 -6.37 -30.71 19.40
N LEU A 60 -6.94 -30.73 18.20
CA LEU A 60 -6.23 -30.91 16.95
C LEU A 60 -5.73 -29.57 16.40
N ARG A 61 -4.44 -29.49 16.04
CA ARG A 61 -3.83 -28.30 15.42
C ARG A 61 -4.26 -28.18 13.96
N LEU A 62 -4.73 -27.00 13.55
CA LEU A 62 -5.24 -26.79 12.19
C LEU A 62 -4.15 -26.89 11.11
N PHE A 63 -2.93 -26.46 11.41
CA PHE A 63 -1.85 -26.32 10.42
C PHE A 63 -0.64 -27.23 10.70
N GLU A 64 -0.87 -28.37 11.36
CA GLU A 64 0.17 -29.38 11.58
C GLU A 64 0.74 -29.85 10.21
N PRO A 65 2.06 -29.76 9.95
CA PRO A 65 2.62 -30.04 8.62
C PRO A 65 2.35 -31.46 8.10
N SER A 66 2.21 -32.44 8.98
CA SER A 66 1.97 -33.83 8.61
C SER A 66 0.53 -34.12 8.18
N ASN A 67 -0.44 -33.33 8.67
CA ASN A 67 -1.84 -33.48 8.31
C ASN A 67 -2.61 -32.15 8.44
N PRO A 68 -2.34 -31.15 7.58
CA PRO A 68 -2.98 -29.85 7.69
C PRO A 68 -4.46 -29.92 7.31
N VAL A 69 -5.23 -28.98 7.85
CA VAL A 69 -6.64 -28.79 7.49
C VAL A 69 -6.76 -28.33 6.04
N VAL A 70 -7.63 -28.99 5.27
CA VAL A 70 -7.93 -28.62 3.87
C VAL A 70 -9.18 -27.76 3.81
N SER A 71 -10.18 -28.05 4.64
CA SER A 71 -11.40 -27.27 4.70
C SER A 71 -12.03 -27.30 6.10
N LEU A 72 -12.63 -26.17 6.50
CA LEU A 72 -13.42 -26.01 7.72
C LEU A 72 -14.77 -25.43 7.35
N TRP A 73 -15.84 -25.83 8.02
CA TRP A 73 -17.15 -25.19 7.88
C TRP A 73 -17.94 -25.25 9.17
N ARG A 74 -18.79 -24.24 9.36
CA ARG A 74 -19.69 -24.13 10.50
C ARG A 74 -20.71 -25.27 10.53
N SER A 75 -21.02 -25.74 11.73
CA SER A 75 -22.01 -26.79 11.99
C SER A 75 -23.06 -26.29 13.02
N PRO A 76 -24.36 -26.21 12.66
CA PRO A 76 -24.91 -26.43 11.33
C PRO A 76 -24.49 -25.35 10.33
N VAL A 77 -24.51 -25.70 9.05
CA VAL A 77 -24.15 -24.79 7.96
C VAL A 77 -25.27 -23.74 7.81
N PRO A 78 -24.93 -22.44 7.80
CA PRO A 78 -25.88 -21.37 7.51
C PRO A 78 -26.46 -21.45 6.08
N PRO A 79 -27.68 -20.93 5.85
CA PRO A 79 -28.21 -20.76 4.49
C PRO A 79 -27.28 -19.90 3.63
N ALA A 80 -27.20 -20.21 2.33
CA ALA A 80 -26.42 -19.41 1.39
C ALA A 80 -26.95 -17.97 1.33
N ALA A 81 -26.03 -17.00 1.36
CA ALA A 81 -26.37 -15.59 1.27
C ALA A 81 -26.97 -15.26 -0.10
N ARG A 82 -27.96 -14.35 -0.14
CA ARG A 82 -28.48 -13.82 -1.40
C ARG A 82 -27.44 -12.92 -2.06
N ARG A 83 -27.15 -13.16 -3.34
CA ARG A 83 -26.18 -12.37 -4.12
C ARG A 83 -26.79 -11.01 -4.49
N GLY A 84 -26.53 -10.00 -3.64
CA GLY A 84 -26.95 -8.62 -3.85
C GLY A 84 -25.87 -7.74 -4.49
N ILE A 85 -25.78 -6.49 -4.01
CA ILE A 85 -24.74 -5.52 -4.38
C ILE A 85 -23.36 -6.10 -4.06
N ARG A 86 -22.47 -6.15 -5.05
CA ARG A 86 -21.17 -6.81 -4.89
C ARG A 86 -20.14 -6.39 -5.94
N VAL A 87 -18.89 -6.67 -5.60
CA VAL A 87 -17.75 -6.67 -6.50
C VAL A 87 -17.24 -8.11 -6.61
N GLU A 88 -17.11 -8.63 -7.82
CA GLU A 88 -16.50 -9.93 -8.10
C GLU A 88 -15.11 -9.72 -8.71
N LEU A 89 -14.15 -10.48 -8.21
CA LEU A 89 -12.73 -10.33 -8.48
C LEU A 89 -12.23 -11.54 -9.25
N SER A 90 -11.10 -11.37 -9.94
CA SER A 90 -10.39 -12.48 -10.54
C SER A 90 -9.98 -13.52 -9.50
N GLY A 91 -10.06 -14.80 -9.86
CA GLY A 91 -9.88 -15.90 -8.93
C GLY A 91 -11.16 -16.37 -8.23
N GLY A 92 -12.29 -15.70 -8.45
CA GLY A 92 -13.60 -16.05 -7.86
C GLY A 92 -13.85 -15.44 -6.48
N ASP A 93 -12.99 -14.53 -6.02
CA ASP A 93 -13.25 -13.73 -4.83
C ASP A 93 -14.46 -12.80 -5.05
N ARG A 94 -15.16 -12.50 -3.97
CA ARG A 94 -16.34 -11.65 -3.96
C ARG A 94 -16.36 -10.80 -2.70
N LEU A 95 -16.65 -9.53 -2.86
CA LEU A 95 -16.92 -8.61 -1.77
C LEU A 95 -18.38 -8.14 -1.84
N ALA A 96 -19.15 -8.39 -0.79
CA ALA A 96 -20.46 -7.78 -0.62
C ALA A 96 -20.26 -6.29 -0.28
N GLY A 97 -20.51 -5.41 -1.24
CA GLY A 97 -20.19 -3.99 -1.09
C GLY A 97 -20.50 -3.16 -2.34
N GLU A 98 -20.77 -1.88 -2.11
CA GLU A 98 -21.15 -0.91 -3.14
C GLU A 98 -19.94 -0.09 -3.58
N VAL A 99 -19.69 -0.04 -4.88
CA VAL A 99 -18.67 0.85 -5.46
C VAL A 99 -19.20 2.28 -5.47
N LEU A 100 -18.50 3.18 -4.77
CA LEU A 100 -18.87 4.59 -4.63
C LEU A 100 -18.07 5.50 -5.57
N GLY A 101 -16.89 5.06 -6.01
CA GLY A 101 -16.02 5.87 -6.86
C GLY A 101 -14.75 5.13 -7.27
N TRP A 102 -13.90 5.83 -8.01
CA TRP A 102 -12.65 5.33 -8.55
C TRP A 102 -11.53 6.37 -8.42
N SER A 103 -10.31 5.89 -8.26
CA SER A 103 -9.08 6.68 -8.14
C SER A 103 -7.96 6.05 -8.98
N ASN A 104 -7.07 6.89 -9.50
CA ASN A 104 -5.95 6.44 -10.34
C ASN A 104 -4.72 6.02 -9.53
N GLY A 105 -4.71 6.25 -8.21
CA GLY A 105 -3.61 5.88 -7.31
C GLY A 105 -2.40 6.82 -7.36
N LEU A 106 -2.54 8.00 -7.98
CA LEU A 106 -1.50 9.02 -8.14
C LEU A 106 -1.78 10.31 -7.34
N GLU A 107 -2.75 10.26 -6.43
CA GLU A 107 -3.15 11.42 -5.62
C GLU A 107 -2.10 11.77 -4.55
N ASP A 108 -1.40 10.77 -4.02
CA ASP A 108 -0.26 10.96 -3.12
C ASP A 108 1.05 10.99 -3.95
N PRO A 109 1.77 12.12 -4.00
CA PRO A 109 3.02 12.20 -4.75
C PRO A 109 4.14 11.32 -4.17
N PHE A 110 4.06 10.90 -2.90
CA PHE A 110 5.09 10.15 -2.20
C PHE A 110 4.84 8.64 -2.17
N GLU A 111 3.63 8.19 -2.49
CA GLU A 111 3.27 6.78 -2.53
C GLU A 111 2.43 6.49 -3.77
N THR A 112 3.02 5.77 -4.72
CA THR A 112 2.30 5.33 -5.91
C THR A 112 1.68 3.97 -5.65
N ILE A 113 0.36 3.92 -5.65
CA ILE A 113 -0.43 2.68 -5.53
C ILE A 113 -1.16 2.36 -6.84
N PRO A 114 -1.56 1.10 -7.08
CA PRO A 114 -2.38 0.75 -8.23
C PRO A 114 -3.72 1.50 -8.20
N ALA A 115 -4.29 1.81 -9.38
CA ALA A 115 -5.64 2.36 -9.49
C ALA A 115 -6.66 1.47 -8.76
N TYR A 116 -7.66 2.08 -8.13
CA TYR A 116 -8.57 1.37 -7.23
C TYR A 116 -9.99 1.94 -7.24
N PHE A 117 -10.95 1.10 -6.87
CA PHE A 117 -12.30 1.49 -6.53
C PHE A 117 -12.43 1.74 -5.03
N LEU A 118 -13.19 2.77 -4.68
CA LEU A 118 -13.67 2.99 -3.31
C LEU A 118 -14.95 2.17 -3.12
N VAL A 119 -14.89 1.16 -2.27
CA VAL A 119 -16.00 0.25 -2.02
C VAL A 119 -16.45 0.38 -0.59
N ARG A 120 -17.75 0.57 -0.37
CA ARG A 120 -18.40 0.50 0.94
C ARG A 120 -18.88 -0.93 1.19
N PRO A 121 -18.25 -1.68 2.10
CA PRO A 121 -18.67 -3.04 2.42
C PRO A 121 -20.04 -3.05 3.11
N LEU A 122 -20.85 -4.10 2.87
CA LEU A 122 -22.16 -4.24 3.52
C LEU A 122 -22.05 -4.67 4.99
N ALA A 123 -21.04 -5.48 5.32
CA ALA A 123 -20.67 -5.81 6.68
C ALA A 123 -19.46 -4.98 7.15
N PRO A 124 -19.37 -4.59 8.44
CA PRO A 124 -18.19 -3.89 8.97
C PRO A 124 -16.92 -4.74 8.85
N VAL A 125 -15.89 -4.19 8.20
CA VAL A 125 -14.56 -4.81 8.02
C VAL A 125 -13.43 -3.95 8.61
N TYR A 126 -13.76 -3.11 9.59
CA TYR A 126 -12.86 -2.16 10.24
C TYR A 126 -12.66 -2.53 11.71
N PRO A 127 -11.58 -2.05 12.36
CA PRO A 127 -11.44 -2.23 13.79
C PRO A 127 -12.60 -1.54 14.53
N PRO A 128 -13.04 -2.06 15.70
CA PRO A 128 -14.19 -1.51 16.43
C PRO A 128 -14.11 -0.01 16.77
N GLU A 129 -12.90 0.55 16.82
CA GLU A 129 -12.64 1.95 17.14
C GLU A 129 -12.77 2.89 15.94
N ALA A 130 -12.69 2.37 14.70
CA ALA A 130 -12.73 3.17 13.48
C ALA A 130 -14.18 3.54 13.10
N ARG A 131 -14.75 4.51 13.82
CA ARG A 131 -16.16 4.95 13.68
C ARG A 131 -16.46 5.67 12.36
N HIS A 132 -15.43 6.13 11.63
CA HIS A 132 -15.58 7.01 10.46
C HIS A 132 -15.11 6.37 9.14
N GLN A 133 -14.34 5.29 9.18
CA GLN A 133 -13.91 4.62 7.96
C GLN A 133 -15.06 3.77 7.42
N GLN A 134 -15.59 4.14 6.24
CA GLN A 134 -16.72 3.45 5.60
C GLN A 134 -16.39 2.85 4.24
N THR A 135 -15.18 3.07 3.73
CA THR A 135 -14.73 2.54 2.43
C THR A 135 -13.40 1.82 2.54
N ILE A 136 -13.23 0.78 1.73
CA ILE A 136 -11.95 0.14 1.46
C ILE A 136 -11.56 0.37 0.01
N ARG A 137 -10.28 0.24 -0.29
CA ARG A 137 -9.71 0.40 -1.62
C ARG A 137 -9.47 -0.96 -2.25
N VAL A 138 -10.20 -1.22 -3.34
CA VAL A 138 -10.14 -2.46 -4.14
C VAL A 138 -9.40 -2.19 -5.43
N GLN A 139 -8.26 -2.86 -5.65
CA GLN A 139 -7.45 -2.65 -6.85
C GLN A 139 -8.26 -2.94 -8.13
N ALA A 140 -8.26 -2.00 -9.07
CA ALA A 140 -9.11 -2.03 -10.24
C ALA A 140 -8.77 -3.16 -11.21
N ASN A 141 -7.48 -3.52 -11.32
CA ASN A 141 -6.97 -4.64 -12.14
C ASN A 141 -7.39 -6.03 -11.61
N HIS A 142 -7.91 -6.13 -10.38
CA HIS A 142 -8.46 -7.38 -9.86
C HIS A 142 -9.97 -7.51 -10.10
N VAL A 143 -10.66 -6.43 -10.48
CA VAL A 143 -12.11 -6.44 -10.63
C VAL A 143 -12.48 -7.13 -11.95
N ARG A 144 -13.42 -8.07 -11.86
CA ARG A 144 -14.01 -8.78 -13.00
C ARG A 144 -15.41 -8.24 -13.29
N ARG A 145 -16.21 -8.03 -12.25
CA ARG A 145 -17.62 -7.59 -12.35
C ARG A 145 -18.00 -6.70 -11.18
N ILE A 146 -18.81 -5.68 -11.45
CA ILE A 146 -19.43 -4.83 -10.43
C ILE A 146 -20.94 -4.89 -10.62
N VAL A 147 -21.67 -5.14 -9.55
CA VAL A 147 -23.14 -5.23 -9.53
C VAL A 147 -23.69 -4.24 -8.50
N TRP A 148 -24.34 -3.17 -8.97
CA TRP A 148 -25.15 -2.29 -8.14
C TRP A 148 -26.61 -2.74 -8.09
N GLU A 149 -27.09 -3.30 -9.19
CA GLU A 149 -28.42 -3.88 -9.36
C GLU A 149 -28.31 -5.07 -10.31
N ALA A 150 -28.67 -6.26 -9.85
CA ALA A 150 -28.49 -7.49 -10.62
C ALA A 150 -29.44 -7.51 -11.81
N MET A 151 -28.88 -7.30 -13.01
CA MET A 151 -29.61 -7.28 -14.30
C MET A 151 -29.18 -8.44 -15.19
N ALA A 152 -27.94 -8.91 -15.05
CA ALA A 152 -27.45 -10.10 -15.71
C ALA A 152 -27.73 -11.36 -14.87
N GLY A 153 -27.71 -12.52 -15.53
CA GLY A 153 -27.66 -13.81 -14.83
C GLY A 153 -26.34 -14.01 -14.08
N GLU A 154 -26.15 -15.20 -13.51
CA GLU A 154 -24.91 -15.54 -12.81
C GLU A 154 -23.69 -15.63 -13.74
N THR A 155 -23.90 -15.94 -15.02
CA THR A 155 -22.84 -16.10 -16.01
C THR A 155 -22.16 -14.78 -16.36
N TYR A 156 -20.84 -14.74 -16.23
CA TYR A 156 -20.00 -13.63 -16.65
C TYR A 156 -20.03 -13.47 -18.18
N GLN A 157 -20.11 -12.23 -18.63
CA GLN A 157 -20.20 -11.85 -20.06
C GLN A 157 -19.23 -10.70 -20.29
N PRO A 158 -17.97 -11.00 -20.64
CA PRO A 158 -16.91 -10.00 -20.73
C PRO A 158 -17.27 -8.79 -21.62
N GLY A 159 -16.84 -7.60 -21.22
CA GLY A 159 -17.00 -6.37 -22.01
C GLY A 159 -18.46 -5.97 -22.24
N THR A 160 -19.31 -6.13 -21.23
CA THR A 160 -20.75 -5.79 -21.31
C THR A 160 -21.20 -4.96 -20.11
N VAL A 161 -21.99 -3.92 -20.36
CA VAL A 161 -22.62 -3.10 -19.32
C VAL A 161 -24.14 -3.12 -19.46
N TRP A 162 -24.83 -3.12 -18.32
CA TRP A 162 -26.26 -2.95 -18.17
C TRP A 162 -26.55 -1.65 -17.43
N LEU A 163 -27.47 -0.88 -17.98
CA LEU A 163 -27.91 0.40 -17.45
C LEU A 163 -29.20 0.21 -16.66
N ARG A 164 -29.46 1.09 -15.69
CA ARG A 164 -30.68 1.07 -14.87
C ARG A 164 -31.97 1.28 -15.68
N ASN A 165 -31.85 1.89 -16.86
CA ASN A 165 -32.97 2.04 -17.79
C ASN A 165 -33.24 0.77 -18.64
N GLY A 166 -32.54 -0.34 -18.36
CA GLY A 166 -32.63 -1.61 -19.09
C GLY A 166 -31.75 -1.69 -20.35
N GLY A 167 -31.03 -0.61 -20.69
CA GLY A 167 -30.11 -0.60 -21.83
C GLY A 167 -28.91 -1.53 -21.63
N ARG A 168 -28.42 -2.11 -22.73
CA ARG A 168 -27.23 -2.98 -22.76
C ARG A 168 -26.24 -2.46 -23.78
N ILE A 169 -24.95 -2.39 -23.42
CA ILE A 169 -23.87 -1.95 -24.31
C ILE A 169 -22.70 -2.92 -24.22
N SER A 170 -22.18 -3.36 -25.37
CA SER A 170 -20.92 -4.11 -25.46
C SER A 170 -19.76 -3.16 -25.75
N PHE A 171 -18.60 -3.42 -25.14
CA PHE A 171 -17.39 -2.60 -25.24
C PHE A 171 -16.13 -3.45 -25.21
N ARG A 172 -15.04 -2.97 -25.83
CA ARG A 172 -13.74 -3.67 -25.81
C ARG A 172 -12.82 -3.23 -24.68
N THR A 173 -12.89 -1.96 -24.31
CA THR A 173 -12.10 -1.36 -23.24
C THR A 173 -12.91 -0.26 -22.56
N CYS A 174 -12.57 0.03 -21.31
CA CYS A 174 -13.15 1.12 -20.55
C CYS A 174 -12.04 1.96 -19.88
N ARG A 175 -12.33 3.24 -19.64
CA ARG A 175 -11.52 4.13 -18.81
C ARG A 175 -12.39 4.75 -17.74
N TRP A 176 -11.98 4.59 -16.49
CA TRP A 176 -12.70 5.13 -15.35
C TRP A 176 -12.32 6.59 -15.11
N SER A 177 -13.25 7.33 -14.52
CA SER A 177 -13.07 8.64 -13.93
C SER A 177 -13.78 8.64 -12.57
N ASN A 178 -13.70 9.74 -11.82
CA ASN A 178 -14.29 9.79 -10.48
C ASN A 178 -15.82 9.57 -10.45
N SER A 179 -16.52 9.92 -11.53
CA SER A 179 -18.00 9.95 -11.61
C SER A 179 -18.57 9.37 -12.90
N THR A 180 -17.72 9.01 -13.87
CA THR A 180 -18.13 8.45 -15.16
C THR A 180 -17.24 7.28 -15.56
N VAL A 181 -17.73 6.44 -16.48
CA VAL A 181 -16.96 5.43 -17.20
C VAL A 181 -17.04 5.69 -18.70
N ASN A 182 -15.88 5.77 -19.34
CA ASN A 182 -15.74 5.95 -20.77
C ASN A 182 -15.56 4.59 -21.45
N LEU A 183 -16.54 4.17 -22.24
CA LEU A 183 -16.60 2.87 -22.90
C LEU A 183 -16.27 3.00 -24.39
N LEU A 184 -15.36 2.15 -24.88
CA LEU A 184 -15.07 2.04 -26.29
C LEU A 184 -15.96 0.96 -26.93
N ALA A 185 -17.15 1.38 -27.35
CA ALA A 185 -18.14 0.52 -28.01
C ALA A 185 -17.87 0.45 -29.53
N ALA A 186 -18.52 -0.50 -30.20
CA ALA A 186 -18.46 -0.61 -31.67
C ALA A 186 -18.94 0.67 -32.38
N THR A 187 -19.85 1.43 -31.76
CA THR A 187 -20.41 2.69 -32.27
C THR A 187 -19.58 3.93 -31.91
N GLY A 188 -18.40 3.75 -31.31
CA GLY A 188 -17.55 4.86 -30.84
C GLY A 188 -17.47 4.97 -29.30
N LEU A 189 -16.87 6.07 -28.83
CA LEU A 189 -16.72 6.37 -27.42
C LEU A 189 -18.08 6.73 -26.80
N LYS A 190 -18.43 6.11 -25.67
CA LYS A 190 -19.62 6.45 -24.88
C LYS A 190 -19.21 6.76 -23.45
N GLU A 191 -19.56 7.94 -22.97
CA GLU A 191 -19.41 8.31 -21.56
C GLU A 191 -20.69 8.00 -20.81
N ILE A 192 -20.59 7.22 -19.73
CA ILE A 192 -21.73 6.78 -18.92
C ILE A 192 -21.52 7.22 -17.47
N PRO A 193 -22.45 7.97 -16.84
CA PRO A 193 -22.41 8.28 -15.41
C PRO A 193 -22.45 7.02 -14.55
N LEU A 194 -21.72 7.01 -13.42
CA LEU A 194 -21.77 5.89 -12.47
C LEU A 194 -23.20 5.64 -11.95
N SER A 195 -24.00 6.69 -11.78
CA SER A 195 -25.40 6.61 -11.33
C SER A 195 -26.29 5.78 -12.27
N ASP A 196 -25.96 5.73 -13.55
CA ASP A 196 -26.78 5.08 -14.58
C ASP A 196 -26.43 3.59 -14.75
N LEU A 197 -25.30 3.16 -14.17
CA LEU A 197 -24.85 1.78 -14.18
C LEU A 197 -25.70 0.93 -13.22
N ALA A 198 -26.26 -0.16 -13.74
CA ALA A 198 -26.81 -1.23 -12.92
C ALA A 198 -25.75 -2.30 -12.68
N GLU A 199 -25.02 -2.68 -13.73
CA GLU A 199 -24.07 -3.77 -13.67
C GLU A 199 -23.04 -3.67 -14.82
N ILE A 200 -21.78 -4.00 -14.55
CA ILE A 200 -20.73 -4.01 -15.56
C ILE A 200 -19.82 -5.23 -15.41
N HIS A 201 -19.59 -5.90 -16.53
CA HIS A 201 -18.63 -6.99 -16.69
C HIS A 201 -17.45 -6.47 -17.49
N LEU A 202 -16.27 -6.49 -16.89
CA LEU A 202 -15.05 -6.01 -17.53
C LEU A 202 -14.57 -6.99 -18.62
N PRO A 203 -13.61 -6.62 -19.47
CA PRO A 203 -13.01 -7.58 -20.40
C PRO A 203 -12.31 -8.73 -19.65
N LEU A 204 -12.15 -9.89 -20.31
CA LEU A 204 -11.42 -11.01 -19.72
C LEU A 204 -9.91 -10.72 -19.80
N ASP A 205 -9.23 -10.77 -18.66
CA ASP A 205 -7.77 -10.69 -18.55
C ASP A 205 -7.13 -12.08 -18.54
N ASP A 206 -5.81 -12.15 -18.70
CA ASP A 206 -5.04 -13.38 -18.52
C ASP A 206 -5.11 -13.86 -17.06
N GLU A 207 -5.84 -14.96 -16.84
CA GLU A 207 -6.06 -15.50 -15.51
C GLU A 207 -4.80 -16.14 -14.90
N TRP A 208 -3.91 -16.72 -15.71
CA TRP A 208 -2.68 -17.32 -15.21
C TRP A 208 -1.70 -16.24 -14.77
N GLN A 209 -1.59 -15.15 -15.53
CA GLN A 209 -0.85 -13.98 -15.08
C GLN A 209 -1.41 -13.45 -13.75
N ARG A 210 -2.74 -13.29 -13.66
CA ARG A 210 -3.43 -12.82 -12.44
C ARG A 210 -3.25 -13.80 -11.26
N PHE A 211 -3.16 -15.09 -11.52
CA PHE A 211 -2.90 -16.12 -10.50
C PHE A 211 -1.53 -15.91 -9.87
N PHE A 212 -0.48 -15.71 -10.68
CA PHE A 212 0.87 -15.49 -10.16
C PHE A 212 1.08 -14.09 -9.57
N GLU A 213 0.38 -13.06 -10.05
CA GLU A 213 0.32 -11.76 -9.36
C GLU A 213 -0.33 -11.91 -7.96
N THR A 214 -1.38 -12.71 -7.85
CA THR A 214 -2.01 -13.05 -6.56
C THR A 214 -1.07 -13.87 -5.67
N ALA A 215 -0.35 -14.84 -6.26
CA ALA A 215 0.63 -15.66 -5.55
C ALA A 215 1.78 -14.85 -4.98
N ALA A 216 2.28 -13.92 -5.78
CA ALA A 216 3.31 -12.99 -5.38
C ALA A 216 2.84 -12.11 -4.21
N ALA A 217 1.57 -11.69 -4.20
CA ALA A 217 1.04 -10.85 -3.13
C ALA A 217 0.77 -11.64 -1.85
N LEU A 218 0.28 -12.88 -1.96
CA LEU A 218 -0.12 -13.68 -0.80
C LEU A 218 1.04 -14.48 -0.20
N THR A 219 1.91 -15.05 -1.02
CA THR A 219 3.03 -15.93 -0.63
C THR A 219 4.23 -15.69 -1.56
N PRO A 220 4.88 -14.50 -1.51
CA PRO A 220 5.93 -14.09 -2.45
C PRO A 220 7.15 -15.03 -2.50
N ASN A 221 7.43 -15.73 -1.40
CA ASN A 221 8.51 -16.71 -1.30
C ASN A 221 8.09 -18.14 -1.69
N GLY A 222 6.87 -18.33 -2.21
CA GLY A 222 6.28 -19.62 -2.53
C GLY A 222 5.96 -20.50 -1.31
N LYS A 223 6.18 -20.03 -0.08
CA LYS A 223 5.97 -20.78 1.17
C LYS A 223 4.66 -20.35 1.83
N GLY A 224 3.97 -21.30 2.46
CA GLY A 224 2.72 -21.05 3.18
C GLY A 224 1.47 -21.48 2.41
N ARG A 225 0.32 -21.32 3.04
CA ARG A 225 -0.97 -21.76 2.49
C ARG A 225 -1.84 -20.56 2.16
N TRP A 226 -2.55 -20.65 1.05
CA TRP A 226 -3.65 -19.75 0.76
C TRP A 226 -4.87 -20.20 1.53
N ILE A 227 -5.69 -19.24 1.88
CA ILE A 227 -6.89 -19.44 2.68
C ILE A 227 -8.01 -18.65 2.03
N ARG A 228 -9.07 -19.32 1.59
CA ARG A 228 -10.32 -18.67 1.20
C ARG A 228 -11.32 -18.79 2.32
N LEU A 229 -11.86 -17.65 2.75
CA LEU A 229 -12.93 -17.60 3.73
C LEU A 229 -14.23 -17.18 3.08
N GLU A 230 -15.34 -17.73 3.58
CA GLU A 230 -16.69 -17.34 3.24
C GLU A 230 -17.35 -16.67 4.44
N THR A 231 -18.06 -15.57 4.22
CA THR A 231 -18.82 -14.86 5.27
C THR A 231 -20.33 -14.96 5.08
N MET A 232 -21.08 -14.72 6.16
CA MET A 232 -22.55 -14.78 6.20
C MET A 232 -23.24 -13.82 5.21
N ASP A 233 -22.57 -12.74 4.80
CA ASP A 233 -23.06 -11.78 3.79
C ASP A 233 -22.76 -12.22 2.34
N GLY A 234 -22.10 -13.37 2.15
CA GLY A 234 -21.76 -13.94 0.85
C GLY A 234 -20.43 -13.49 0.27
N SER A 235 -19.61 -12.78 1.04
CA SER A 235 -18.24 -12.45 0.60
C SER A 235 -17.36 -13.71 0.61
N LEU A 236 -16.49 -13.80 -0.41
CA LEU A 236 -15.46 -14.83 -0.57
C LEU A 236 -14.11 -14.12 -0.64
N LEU A 237 -13.28 -14.26 0.38
CA LEU A 237 -12.03 -13.51 0.53
C LEU A 237 -10.85 -14.49 0.57
N THR A 238 -9.94 -14.40 -0.40
CA THR A 238 -8.72 -15.20 -0.44
C THR A 238 -7.53 -14.42 0.13
N THR A 239 -6.89 -14.98 1.14
CA THR A 239 -5.68 -14.50 1.80
C THR A 239 -4.64 -15.63 1.91
N SER A 240 -3.61 -15.47 2.73
CA SER A 240 -2.68 -16.53 3.10
C SER A 240 -2.40 -16.56 4.59
N THR A 241 -1.74 -17.62 5.04
CA THR A 241 -1.16 -17.71 6.39
C THR A 241 -0.14 -16.60 6.68
N GLN A 242 0.44 -15.94 5.66
CA GLN A 242 1.34 -14.80 5.83
C GLN A 242 0.61 -13.45 5.92
N ARG A 243 -0.63 -13.39 5.43
CA ARG A 243 -1.49 -12.18 5.42
C ARG A 243 -2.77 -12.39 6.23
N LEU A 244 -2.66 -13.17 7.31
CA LEU A 244 -3.73 -13.44 8.27
C LEU A 244 -3.15 -13.35 9.68
N GLN A 245 -3.86 -12.64 10.56
CA GLN A 245 -3.58 -12.63 11.99
C GLN A 245 -4.89 -12.67 12.79
N GLY A 246 -5.01 -13.65 13.68
CA GLY A 246 -6.07 -13.72 14.67
C GLY A 246 -5.94 -12.62 15.71
N ARG A 247 -7.06 -11.98 16.08
CA ARG A 247 -7.12 -10.92 17.10
C ARG A 247 -8.38 -11.06 17.95
N HIS A 248 -8.44 -10.31 19.04
CA HIS A 248 -9.66 -10.11 19.81
C HIS A 248 -9.82 -8.63 20.19
N TYR A 249 -11.07 -8.23 20.42
CA TYR A 249 -11.42 -6.93 20.99
C TYR A 249 -12.55 -7.12 21.99
N GLY A 250 -12.21 -7.17 23.29
CA GLY A 250 -13.14 -7.56 24.35
C GLY A 250 -12.60 -8.76 25.14
N ASP A 251 -13.48 -9.68 25.52
CA ASP A 251 -13.10 -10.87 26.27
C ASP A 251 -12.48 -11.90 25.31
N ARG A 252 -11.17 -12.13 25.45
CA ARG A 252 -10.42 -13.07 24.61
C ARG A 252 -10.97 -14.50 24.63
N ASN A 253 -11.71 -14.88 25.67
CA ASN A 253 -12.29 -16.22 25.80
C ASN A 253 -13.64 -16.35 25.07
N ARG A 254 -14.21 -15.25 24.56
CA ARG A 254 -15.48 -15.25 23.82
C ARG A 254 -15.22 -15.14 22.33
N GLN A 255 -15.62 -16.17 21.57
CA GLN A 255 -15.53 -16.15 20.10
C GLN A 255 -16.28 -14.97 19.45
N ALA A 256 -17.28 -14.39 20.14
CA ALA A 256 -17.98 -13.19 19.69
C ALA A 256 -17.08 -11.95 19.56
N ASP A 257 -16.00 -11.91 20.33
CA ASP A 257 -15.04 -10.81 20.40
C ASP A 257 -13.79 -11.07 19.53
N TRP A 258 -13.78 -12.18 18.77
CA TRP A 258 -12.67 -12.56 17.90
C TRP A 258 -12.77 -11.92 16.51
N TYR A 259 -11.60 -11.60 15.94
CA TYR A 259 -11.44 -11.01 14.62
C TYR A 259 -10.33 -11.71 13.86
N GLN A 260 -10.48 -11.76 12.54
CA GLN A 260 -9.45 -12.22 11.61
C GLN A 260 -9.02 -11.00 10.80
N LEU A 261 -7.83 -10.50 11.09
CA LEU A 261 -7.19 -9.45 10.31
C LEU A 261 -6.57 -10.11 9.08
N ILE A 262 -7.13 -9.82 7.90
CA ILE A 262 -6.64 -10.38 6.65
C ILE A 262 -6.32 -9.27 5.65
N GLN A 263 -5.51 -9.57 4.63
CA GLN A 263 -5.42 -8.68 3.48
C GLN A 263 -5.33 -9.48 2.18
N PRO A 264 -6.47 -9.64 1.46
CA PRO A 264 -6.49 -10.21 0.13
C PRO A 264 -5.57 -9.45 -0.84
N ALA A 265 -5.12 -10.11 -1.90
CA ALA A 265 -4.23 -9.49 -2.88
C ALA A 265 -4.84 -8.24 -3.55
N TRP A 266 -6.16 -8.24 -3.76
CA TRP A 266 -6.90 -7.14 -4.37
C TRP A 266 -7.18 -5.98 -3.41
N ALA A 267 -6.96 -6.14 -2.10
CA ALA A 267 -7.28 -5.11 -1.10
C ALA A 267 -6.02 -4.29 -0.76
N LEU A 268 -6.09 -2.96 -0.92
CA LEU A 268 -5.01 -2.07 -0.43
C LEU A 268 -5.10 -1.82 1.08
N ASP A 269 -6.26 -2.12 1.68
CA ASP A 269 -6.51 -2.01 3.12
C ASP A 269 -6.69 -3.39 3.75
N PRO A 270 -6.16 -3.64 4.96
CA PRO A 270 -6.49 -4.83 5.74
C PRO A 270 -7.96 -4.84 6.17
N LEU A 271 -8.55 -6.03 6.18
CA LEU A 271 -9.95 -6.26 6.52
C LEU A 271 -10.04 -6.96 7.88
N TRP A 272 -10.85 -6.41 8.78
CA TRP A 272 -11.13 -6.96 10.10
C TRP A 272 -12.41 -7.78 10.06
N ILE A 273 -12.29 -9.07 9.76
CA ILE A 273 -13.45 -9.95 9.64
C ILE A 273 -13.85 -10.46 11.02
N ARG A 274 -15.07 -10.17 11.46
CA ARG A 274 -15.61 -10.73 12.71
C ARG A 274 -15.70 -12.25 12.61
N PHE A 275 -15.10 -12.96 13.55
CA PHE A 275 -15.07 -14.42 13.53
C PHE A 275 -16.48 -15.07 13.48
N PRO A 276 -17.51 -14.59 14.21
CA PRO A 276 -18.86 -15.16 14.10
C PRO A 276 -19.53 -15.03 12.73
N GLN A 277 -19.00 -14.16 11.86
CA GLN A 277 -19.49 -13.98 10.48
C GLN A 277 -18.87 -15.00 9.52
N ILE A 278 -17.87 -15.77 9.93
CA ILE A 278 -17.17 -16.71 9.05
C ILE A 278 -17.94 -18.04 9.00
N VAL A 279 -18.23 -18.48 7.79
CA VAL A 279 -19.01 -19.69 7.46
C VAL A 279 -18.08 -20.86 7.19
N SER A 280 -17.04 -20.63 6.39
CA SER A 280 -16.16 -21.69 5.93
C SER A 280 -14.75 -21.17 5.63
N TRP A 281 -13.80 -22.09 5.63
CA TRP A 281 -12.42 -21.89 5.22
C TRP A 281 -12.00 -23.01 4.26
N GLN A 282 -11.21 -22.67 3.26
CA GLN A 282 -10.55 -23.60 2.35
C GLN A 282 -9.08 -23.26 2.28
N THR A 283 -8.21 -24.26 2.22
CA THR A 283 -6.76 -24.01 2.14
C THR A 283 -6.09 -24.84 1.05
N TRP A 284 -5.14 -24.22 0.36
CA TRP A 284 -4.32 -24.87 -0.67
C TRP A 284 -2.95 -24.21 -0.75
N ILE A 285 -2.07 -24.73 -1.60
CA ILE A 285 -0.75 -24.16 -1.88
C ILE A 285 -0.68 -23.71 -3.35
N VAL A 286 0.25 -22.82 -3.67
CA VAL A 286 0.38 -22.23 -5.03
C VAL A 286 0.54 -23.30 -6.11
N THR A 287 1.25 -24.40 -5.83
CA THR A 287 1.50 -25.49 -6.78
C THR A 287 0.34 -26.46 -6.91
N GLU A 288 -0.70 -26.35 -6.07
CA GLU A 288 -1.90 -27.19 -6.13
C GLU A 288 -3.18 -26.35 -6.08
N PRO A 289 -3.40 -25.42 -7.03
CA PRO A 289 -4.56 -24.53 -6.97
C PRO A 289 -5.87 -25.27 -7.32
N PRO A 290 -7.01 -24.85 -6.76
CA PRO A 290 -8.31 -25.33 -7.20
C PRO A 290 -8.58 -24.83 -8.63
N LEU A 291 -9.03 -25.71 -9.52
CA LEU A 291 -9.37 -25.36 -10.91
C LEU A 291 -10.49 -24.30 -10.93
N SER A 292 -11.38 -24.31 -9.95
CA SER A 292 -12.46 -23.32 -9.78
C SER A 292 -12.00 -21.89 -9.50
N TRP A 293 -10.70 -21.67 -9.29
CA TRP A 293 -10.09 -20.34 -9.26
C TRP A 293 -10.10 -19.71 -10.68
N PHE A 294 -9.90 -20.53 -11.71
CA PHE A 294 -9.88 -20.10 -13.11
C PHE A 294 -11.30 -20.09 -13.68
N TYR A 295 -11.62 -19.07 -14.46
CA TYR A 295 -12.82 -18.98 -15.28
C TYR A 295 -12.64 -19.82 -16.56
N PRO A 296 -13.66 -20.55 -16.99
CA PRO A 296 -13.58 -21.40 -18.16
C PRO A 296 -13.65 -20.52 -19.41
N THR A 297 -12.89 -20.89 -20.44
CA THR A 297 -12.89 -20.19 -21.72
C THR A 297 -14.11 -20.52 -22.56
N GLU A 298 -14.68 -21.70 -22.35
CA GLU A 298 -15.91 -22.12 -23.02
C GLU A 298 -16.74 -22.96 -22.06
N ILE A 299 -18.05 -22.75 -22.17
CA ILE A 299 -19.05 -23.46 -21.41
C ILE A 299 -20.15 -23.89 -22.38
N ALA A 300 -20.35 -25.20 -22.57
CA ALA A 300 -21.32 -25.76 -23.50
C ALA A 300 -22.34 -26.69 -22.81
N TYR A 301 -23.60 -26.60 -23.23
CA TYR A 301 -24.72 -27.43 -22.75
C TYR A 301 -25.56 -27.92 -23.91
N SER A 302 -26.01 -29.17 -23.81
CA SER A 302 -26.97 -29.73 -24.74
C SER A 302 -28.05 -30.49 -23.97
N PRO A 303 -28.98 -29.79 -23.27
CA PRO A 303 -30.07 -30.45 -22.57
C PRO A 303 -31.01 -31.13 -23.58
N ALA A 304 -31.55 -32.30 -23.22
CA ALA A 304 -32.54 -33.00 -24.02
C ALA A 304 -33.92 -32.30 -23.95
N PHE A 305 -34.22 -31.60 -22.84
CA PHE A 305 -35.46 -30.87 -22.65
C PHE A 305 -35.26 -29.46 -22.04
N GLY A 306 -36.08 -28.49 -22.46
CA GLY A 306 -36.27 -27.21 -21.76
C GLY A 306 -35.17 -26.16 -21.98
N LYS A 307 -35.10 -25.18 -21.06
CA LYS A 307 -34.08 -24.11 -21.07
C LYS A 307 -32.75 -24.65 -20.55
N SER A 308 -31.64 -24.18 -21.13
CA SER A 308 -30.28 -24.46 -20.63
C SER A 308 -30.12 -24.03 -19.18
N TRP A 309 -29.58 -24.93 -18.35
CA TRP A 309 -29.17 -24.63 -16.97
C TRP A 309 -27.66 -24.40 -16.96
N PRO A 310 -27.18 -23.15 -16.81
CA PRO A 310 -25.74 -22.90 -16.70
C PRO A 310 -25.19 -23.55 -15.42
N PRO A 311 -23.87 -23.83 -15.33
CA PRO A 311 -23.29 -24.38 -14.12
C PRO A 311 -23.51 -23.43 -12.98
N SER A 312 -23.78 -24.02 -11.83
CA SER A 312 -23.75 -23.27 -10.60
C SER A 312 -22.35 -23.34 -9.99
N TRP A 313 -21.73 -22.18 -9.80
CA TRP A 313 -20.40 -22.09 -9.20
C TRP A 313 -20.49 -22.33 -7.70
N ASN A 314 -19.65 -23.23 -7.18
CA ASN A 314 -19.54 -23.58 -5.76
C ASN A 314 -20.88 -23.99 -5.10
N SER A 315 -21.82 -24.48 -5.90
CA SER A 315 -23.15 -24.93 -5.47
C SER A 315 -23.72 -25.89 -6.51
N SER A 316 -24.71 -26.68 -6.11
CA SER A 316 -25.45 -27.52 -7.03
C SER A 316 -26.29 -26.67 -7.99
N VAL A 317 -26.80 -27.29 -9.04
CA VAL A 317 -27.76 -26.67 -9.99
C VAL A 317 -29.01 -26.13 -9.28
N ASN A 318 -29.36 -26.69 -8.11
CA ASN A 318 -30.49 -26.25 -7.29
C ASN A 318 -30.12 -25.18 -6.24
N GLY A 319 -28.88 -24.68 -6.26
CA GLY A 319 -28.38 -23.66 -5.33
C GLY A 319 -28.07 -24.20 -3.92
N THR A 320 -28.00 -25.53 -3.76
CA THR A 320 -27.56 -26.17 -2.50
C THR A 320 -26.05 -26.39 -2.49
N ARG A 321 -25.49 -26.90 -1.38
CA ARG A 321 -24.07 -27.29 -1.32
C ARG A 321 -23.79 -28.43 -2.31
N LEU A 322 -22.58 -28.46 -2.86
CA LEU A 322 -22.10 -29.58 -3.66
C LEU A 322 -21.97 -30.83 -2.78
N THR A 323 -22.84 -31.79 -3.00
CA THR A 323 -22.81 -33.08 -2.30
C THR A 323 -23.05 -34.22 -3.28
N ALA A 324 -22.48 -35.39 -2.98
CA ALA A 324 -22.80 -36.64 -3.64
C ALA A 324 -22.60 -37.79 -2.65
N GLY A 325 -23.69 -38.46 -2.27
CA GLY A 325 -23.69 -39.39 -1.15
C GLY A 325 -23.27 -38.70 0.15
N GLU A 326 -22.28 -39.26 0.84
CA GLU A 326 -21.67 -38.68 2.05
C GLU A 326 -20.56 -37.66 1.74
N SER A 327 -20.10 -37.60 0.49
CA SER A 327 -19.09 -36.64 0.05
C SER A 327 -19.69 -35.25 -0.09
N HIS A 328 -18.92 -34.25 0.32
CA HIS A 328 -19.30 -32.84 0.25
C HIS A 328 -18.12 -32.02 -0.23
N SER A 329 -18.42 -30.91 -0.88
CA SER A 329 -17.42 -29.94 -1.29
C SER A 329 -17.94 -28.52 -1.14
N GLN A 330 -17.02 -27.59 -0.93
CA GLN A 330 -17.28 -26.17 -0.90
C GLN A 330 -16.94 -25.46 -2.22
N TYR A 331 -16.32 -26.17 -3.18
CA TYR A 331 -15.91 -25.59 -4.46
C TYR A 331 -15.98 -26.60 -5.61
N GLY A 332 -16.31 -26.10 -6.79
CA GLY A 332 -16.59 -26.91 -7.97
C GLY A 332 -17.85 -26.44 -8.68
N TRP A 333 -18.54 -27.35 -9.37
CA TRP A 333 -19.65 -27.03 -10.27
C TRP A 333 -20.79 -28.02 -10.16
N GLY A 334 -21.99 -27.50 -9.91
CA GLY A 334 -23.21 -28.22 -10.21
C GLY A 334 -23.53 -28.10 -11.69
N VAL A 335 -23.70 -29.23 -12.37
CA VAL A 335 -24.04 -29.31 -13.80
C VAL A 335 -25.25 -30.20 -14.02
N PHE A 336 -25.93 -30.00 -15.15
CA PHE A 336 -27.14 -30.72 -15.52
C PHE A 336 -26.99 -31.35 -16.90
N GLY A 337 -27.32 -32.64 -17.02
CA GLY A 337 -27.34 -33.38 -18.29
C GLY A 337 -26.00 -33.36 -19.03
N THR A 338 -26.06 -33.29 -20.36
CA THR A 338 -24.85 -33.18 -21.19
C THR A 338 -24.25 -31.79 -21.11
N SER A 339 -23.04 -31.69 -20.57
CA SER A 339 -22.32 -30.44 -20.38
C SER A 339 -20.81 -30.56 -20.60
N GLN A 340 -20.17 -29.45 -20.99
CA GLN A 340 -18.72 -29.35 -21.07
C GLN A 340 -18.25 -28.02 -20.48
N ILE A 341 -17.24 -28.08 -19.63
CA ILE A 341 -16.54 -26.91 -19.08
C ILE A 341 -15.08 -26.99 -19.54
N THR A 342 -14.67 -26.00 -20.34
CA THR A 342 -13.36 -25.99 -21.00
C THR A 342 -12.47 -24.89 -20.42
N PHE A 343 -11.24 -25.24 -20.07
CA PHE A 343 -10.21 -24.34 -19.53
C PHE A 343 -8.97 -24.32 -20.43
N GLN A 344 -8.40 -23.14 -20.66
CA GLN A 344 -7.06 -23.04 -21.23
C GLN A 344 -6.01 -23.33 -20.15
N ILE A 345 -5.11 -24.27 -20.42
CA ILE A 345 -4.05 -24.67 -19.49
C ILE A 345 -2.65 -24.55 -20.12
N PRO A 346 -1.69 -23.93 -19.43
CA PRO A 346 -0.31 -23.77 -19.90
C PRO A 346 0.52 -25.04 -19.64
N ASP A 347 1.69 -25.14 -20.27
CA ASP A 347 2.56 -26.33 -20.27
C ASP A 347 3.04 -26.80 -18.89
N PHE A 348 3.10 -25.89 -17.91
CA PHE A 348 3.50 -26.21 -16.54
C PHE A 348 2.39 -26.86 -15.70
N VAL A 349 1.18 -27.07 -16.23
CA VAL A 349 0.14 -27.89 -15.58
C VAL A 349 0.41 -29.38 -15.87
N GLU A 350 0.69 -30.14 -14.81
CA GLU A 350 1.20 -31.51 -14.88
C GLU A 350 0.13 -32.58 -14.64
N SER A 351 -0.84 -32.30 -13.76
CA SER A 351 -1.92 -33.26 -13.46
C SER A 351 -3.17 -32.59 -12.92
N ILE A 352 -4.28 -33.35 -12.94
CA ILE A 352 -5.57 -32.97 -12.34
C ILE A 352 -6.05 -34.09 -11.41
N ARG A 353 -6.75 -33.72 -10.33
CA ARG A 353 -7.62 -34.62 -9.57
C ARG A 353 -8.97 -33.96 -9.32
N THR A 354 -10.02 -34.74 -9.16
CA THR A 354 -11.36 -34.25 -8.81
C THR A 354 -12.22 -35.40 -8.29
N SER A 355 -13.35 -35.05 -7.70
CA SER A 355 -14.46 -35.98 -7.48
C SER A 355 -15.64 -35.61 -8.37
N TRP A 356 -16.46 -36.58 -8.74
CA TRP A 356 -17.70 -36.40 -9.47
C TRP A 356 -18.78 -37.34 -8.93
N GLY A 357 -20.02 -36.86 -8.87
CA GLY A 357 -21.15 -37.71 -8.48
C GLY A 357 -22.49 -36.99 -8.59
N PHE A 358 -23.56 -37.71 -8.29
CA PHE A 358 -24.93 -37.19 -8.36
C PHE A 358 -25.30 -36.33 -7.16
N ASP A 359 -25.93 -35.19 -7.43
CA ASP A 359 -26.59 -34.40 -6.40
C ASP A 359 -27.71 -35.22 -5.75
N PRO A 360 -27.99 -35.06 -4.44
CA PRO A 360 -29.10 -35.75 -3.79
C PRO A 360 -30.47 -35.57 -4.48
N ALA A 361 -30.66 -34.45 -5.19
CA ALA A 361 -31.87 -34.21 -5.98
C ALA A 361 -32.06 -35.20 -7.15
N ALA A 362 -30.99 -35.83 -7.65
CA ALA A 362 -31.07 -36.85 -8.68
C ALA A 362 -31.79 -38.13 -8.20
N GLN A 363 -31.79 -38.37 -6.88
CA GLN A 363 -32.27 -39.61 -6.27
C GLN A 363 -31.59 -40.84 -6.91
N LYS A 364 -32.22 -42.02 -6.81
CA LYS A 364 -31.71 -43.25 -7.43
C LYS A 364 -31.94 -43.35 -8.94
N ARG A 365 -32.40 -42.27 -9.60
CA ARG A 365 -32.94 -42.33 -10.97
C ARG A 365 -32.14 -41.55 -12.02
N GLY A 366 -31.29 -40.60 -11.64
CA GLY A 366 -30.38 -39.96 -12.59
C GLY A 366 -29.37 -40.96 -13.16
N CYS A 367 -28.98 -40.78 -14.43
CA CYS A 367 -28.07 -41.65 -15.14
C CYS A 367 -27.19 -40.90 -16.16
N ALA A 368 -25.90 -40.79 -15.85
CA ALA A 368 -24.94 -39.95 -16.55
C ALA A 368 -23.55 -40.59 -16.49
N SER A 369 -22.65 -40.12 -17.35
CA SER A 369 -21.21 -40.39 -17.25
C SER A 369 -20.41 -39.10 -17.16
N ALA A 370 -19.20 -39.21 -16.65
CA ALA A 370 -18.23 -38.13 -16.57
C ALA A 370 -16.96 -38.47 -17.34
N THR A 371 -16.41 -37.48 -18.02
CA THR A 371 -15.14 -37.56 -18.74
C THR A 371 -14.23 -36.38 -18.42
N ILE A 372 -12.93 -36.65 -18.39
CA ILE A 372 -11.88 -35.62 -18.36
C ILE A 372 -11.07 -35.79 -19.63
N ARG A 373 -11.00 -34.75 -20.46
CA ARG A 373 -10.26 -34.78 -21.73
C ARG A 373 -9.26 -33.64 -21.79
N VAL A 374 -8.17 -33.85 -22.52
CA VAL A 374 -7.21 -32.80 -22.88
C VAL A 374 -7.10 -32.73 -24.39
N HIS A 375 -7.21 -31.52 -24.93
CA HIS A 375 -7.01 -31.23 -26.33
C HIS A 375 -5.73 -30.41 -26.51
N ALA A 376 -4.84 -30.84 -27.41
CA ALA A 376 -3.63 -30.12 -27.77
C ALA A 376 -3.53 -30.05 -29.31
N GLY A 377 -3.90 -28.90 -29.88
CA GLY A 377 -4.11 -28.78 -31.32
C GLY A 377 -5.19 -29.74 -31.82
N GLU A 378 -4.86 -30.62 -32.76
CA GLU A 378 -5.79 -31.64 -33.27
C GLU A 378 -5.86 -32.91 -32.40
N VAL A 379 -4.89 -33.11 -31.49
CA VAL A 379 -4.83 -34.29 -30.64
C VAL A 379 -5.83 -34.15 -29.50
N LYS A 380 -6.73 -35.14 -29.36
CA LYS A 380 -7.69 -35.25 -28.26
C LYS A 380 -7.42 -36.52 -27.45
N SER A 381 -7.17 -36.38 -26.16
CA SER A 381 -6.87 -37.49 -25.26
C SER A 381 -7.89 -37.54 -24.12
N THR A 382 -8.50 -38.70 -23.89
CA THR A 382 -9.33 -38.96 -22.72
C THR A 382 -8.44 -39.40 -21.56
N LEU A 383 -8.45 -38.63 -20.47
CA LEU A 383 -7.68 -38.88 -19.26
C LEU A 383 -8.45 -39.73 -18.24
N PHE A 384 -9.78 -39.58 -18.21
CA PHE A 384 -10.67 -40.30 -17.31
C PHE A 384 -12.05 -40.47 -17.95
N GLU A 385 -12.68 -41.60 -17.68
CA GLU A 385 -14.07 -41.91 -18.04
C GLU A 385 -14.69 -42.75 -16.91
N SER A 386 -15.84 -42.34 -16.39
CA SER A 386 -16.51 -43.04 -15.29
C SER A 386 -17.28 -44.29 -15.72
N GLY A 387 -17.58 -44.40 -17.02
CA GLY A 387 -18.68 -45.24 -17.53
C GLY A 387 -20.06 -44.71 -17.11
N GLU A 388 -21.11 -45.45 -17.46
CA GLU A 388 -22.48 -45.19 -17.01
C GLU A 388 -22.57 -45.32 -15.48
N LYS A 389 -23.18 -44.32 -14.83
CA LYS A 389 -23.38 -44.27 -13.38
C LYS A 389 -24.79 -43.87 -13.04
N SER A 390 -25.34 -44.49 -11.99
CA SER A 390 -26.67 -44.17 -11.46
C SER A 390 -26.59 -43.30 -10.20
N GLY A 391 -27.62 -42.50 -9.94
CA GLY A 391 -27.71 -41.67 -8.73
C GLY A 391 -27.79 -42.42 -7.39
N ALA A 392 -27.82 -43.76 -7.41
CA ALA A 392 -27.67 -44.60 -6.23
C ALA A 392 -26.20 -44.84 -5.83
N GLU A 393 -25.25 -44.54 -6.71
CA GLU A 393 -23.83 -44.77 -6.49
C GLU A 393 -23.16 -43.65 -5.70
N SER A 394 -22.10 -44.01 -4.97
CA SER A 394 -21.24 -43.04 -4.28
C SER A 394 -20.46 -42.19 -5.28
N ALA A 395 -20.01 -41.02 -4.82
CA ALA A 395 -19.11 -40.17 -5.59
C ALA A 395 -17.85 -40.93 -6.00
N ILE A 396 -17.39 -40.68 -7.23
CA ILE A 396 -16.13 -41.19 -7.75
C ILE A 396 -15.07 -40.13 -7.51
N SER A 397 -14.00 -40.48 -6.82
CA SER A 397 -12.84 -39.63 -6.63
C SER A 397 -11.68 -40.17 -7.46
N THR A 398 -11.01 -39.29 -8.19
CA THR A 398 -9.79 -39.64 -8.93
C THR A 398 -8.56 -39.41 -8.05
N ASP A 399 -7.54 -40.24 -8.25
CA ASP A 399 -6.17 -39.85 -7.89
C ASP A 399 -5.67 -38.73 -8.83
N TRP A 400 -4.40 -38.35 -8.70
CA TRP A 400 -3.74 -37.45 -9.65
C TRP A 400 -3.59 -38.13 -11.02
N ILE A 401 -4.26 -37.57 -12.02
CA ILE A 401 -4.19 -38.03 -13.41
C ILE A 401 -3.22 -37.13 -14.17
N SER A 402 -2.14 -37.71 -14.71
CA SER A 402 -1.14 -36.98 -15.48
C SER A 402 -1.73 -36.39 -16.77
N ILE A 403 -1.38 -35.14 -17.05
CA ILE A 403 -1.74 -34.43 -18.27
C ILE A 403 -0.55 -34.51 -19.25
N PRO A 404 -0.73 -35.06 -20.46
CA PRO A 404 0.35 -35.14 -21.45
C PRO A 404 0.95 -33.76 -21.81
N ILE A 405 2.27 -33.68 -21.88
CA ILE A 405 2.99 -32.47 -22.30
C ILE A 405 2.89 -32.32 -23.82
N SER A 406 2.64 -31.12 -24.31
CA SER A 406 2.61 -30.80 -25.76
C SER A 406 3.21 -29.43 -25.99
N ALA A 407 4.55 -29.37 -25.99
CA ALA A 407 5.30 -28.12 -25.99
C ALA A 407 4.92 -27.21 -27.17
N GLY A 408 4.58 -25.96 -26.87
CA GLY A 408 4.33 -24.92 -27.87
C GLY A 408 2.97 -24.98 -28.58
N VAL A 409 2.05 -25.85 -28.12
CA VAL A 409 0.68 -25.93 -28.64
C VAL A 409 -0.30 -25.59 -27.51
N PRO A 410 -1.27 -24.67 -27.71
CA PRO A 410 -2.29 -24.38 -26.70
C PRO A 410 -3.03 -25.65 -26.28
N ARG A 411 -3.15 -25.86 -24.97
CA ARG A 411 -3.82 -27.03 -24.38
C ARG A 411 -5.13 -26.62 -23.71
N GLN A 412 -6.17 -27.42 -23.93
CA GLN A 412 -7.48 -27.25 -23.30
C GLN A 412 -7.81 -28.44 -22.43
N LEU A 413 -8.24 -28.19 -21.19
CA LEU A 413 -8.77 -29.19 -20.28
C LEU A 413 -10.29 -29.13 -20.31
N VAL A 414 -10.95 -30.26 -20.55
CA VAL A 414 -12.41 -30.35 -20.68
C VAL A 414 -12.97 -31.29 -19.62
N LEU A 415 -13.82 -30.77 -18.74
CA LEU A 415 -14.66 -31.55 -17.84
C LEU A 415 -16.02 -31.76 -18.51
N GLY A 416 -16.35 -33.00 -18.84
CA GLY A 416 -17.56 -33.36 -19.58
C GLY A 416 -18.51 -34.24 -18.77
N THR A 417 -19.80 -33.95 -18.82
CA THR A 417 -20.86 -34.89 -18.42
C THR A 417 -21.68 -35.25 -19.63
N ASP A 418 -22.07 -36.52 -19.77
CA ASP A 418 -22.82 -37.01 -20.91
C ASP A 418 -24.05 -37.79 -20.43
N MET A 419 -25.24 -37.42 -20.92
CA MET A 419 -26.51 -38.11 -20.64
C MET A 419 -26.48 -39.55 -21.17
N GLN A 420 -27.13 -40.48 -20.48
CA GLN A 420 -27.24 -41.88 -20.92
C GLN A 420 -28.62 -42.17 -21.52
N ALA A 421 -28.82 -41.71 -22.77
CA ALA A 421 -30.11 -41.75 -23.46
C ALA A 421 -30.75 -43.15 -23.53
N ASN A 422 -29.94 -44.22 -23.59
CA ASN A 422 -30.38 -45.62 -23.58
C ASN A 422 -29.72 -46.37 -22.42
N SER A 423 -29.91 -45.87 -21.20
CA SER A 423 -29.32 -46.41 -19.97
C SER A 423 -29.58 -47.91 -19.77
N SER A 424 -28.54 -48.65 -19.41
CA SER A 424 -28.65 -50.06 -19.01
C SER A 424 -29.04 -50.24 -17.53
N SER A 425 -28.97 -49.17 -16.74
CA SER A 425 -29.27 -49.15 -15.31
C SER A 425 -30.77 -49.27 -15.00
N PRO A 426 -31.22 -50.28 -14.23
CA PRO A 426 -32.63 -50.49 -13.90
C PRO A 426 -33.25 -49.32 -13.12
N GLY A 427 -34.33 -48.75 -13.63
CA GLY A 427 -35.08 -47.67 -12.97
C GLY A 427 -34.48 -46.27 -13.14
N ALA A 428 -33.46 -46.12 -13.99
CA ALA A 428 -33.00 -44.83 -14.48
C ALA A 428 -34.12 -44.12 -15.26
N ASP A 429 -34.28 -42.81 -15.04
CA ASP A 429 -35.16 -42.00 -15.88
C ASP A 429 -34.50 -41.80 -17.26
N PRO A 430 -35.28 -41.67 -18.35
CA PRO A 430 -34.74 -41.56 -19.71
C PRO A 430 -34.10 -40.18 -19.97
N LEU A 431 -33.16 -40.14 -20.94
CA LEU A 431 -32.47 -38.92 -21.39
C LEU A 431 -31.70 -38.23 -20.26
N ASP A 432 -31.80 -36.91 -20.10
CA ASP A 432 -31.11 -36.14 -19.07
C ASP A 432 -31.96 -35.86 -17.83
N LEU A 433 -33.08 -36.58 -17.69
CA LEU A 433 -34.04 -36.35 -16.62
C LEU A 433 -33.41 -36.70 -15.27
N ARG A 434 -33.29 -35.70 -14.39
CA ARG A 434 -32.64 -35.80 -13.08
C ARG A 434 -31.12 -36.04 -13.11
N ASP A 435 -30.46 -35.76 -14.22
CA ASP A 435 -29.00 -35.78 -14.33
C ASP A 435 -28.35 -34.56 -13.66
N PHE A 436 -28.69 -34.32 -12.39
CA PHE A 436 -28.06 -33.33 -11.54
C PHE A 436 -26.76 -33.93 -11.01
N THR A 437 -25.62 -33.44 -11.48
CA THR A 437 -24.31 -33.93 -11.06
C THR A 437 -23.41 -32.80 -10.59
N ASN A 438 -22.44 -33.15 -9.76
CA ASN A 438 -21.54 -32.21 -9.11
C ASN A 438 -20.10 -32.61 -9.42
N TRP A 439 -19.35 -31.72 -10.08
CA TRP A 439 -17.89 -31.75 -10.06
C TRP A 439 -17.43 -31.11 -8.75
N MET A 440 -16.75 -31.90 -7.93
CA MET A 440 -16.35 -31.53 -6.58
C MET A 440 -14.83 -31.54 -6.47
N GLU A 441 -14.29 -30.47 -5.91
CA GLU A 441 -12.85 -30.36 -5.61
C GLU A 441 -11.86 -30.57 -6.76
N PRO A 442 -12.13 -30.02 -7.95
CA PRO A 442 -11.18 -30.10 -9.04
C PRO A 442 -9.93 -29.29 -8.68
N GLN A 443 -8.77 -29.95 -8.68
CA GLN A 443 -7.47 -29.38 -8.34
C GLN A 443 -6.45 -29.69 -9.43
N LEU A 444 -5.58 -28.72 -9.69
CA LEU A 444 -4.45 -28.87 -10.60
C LEU A 444 -3.18 -29.10 -9.80
N ARG A 445 -2.18 -29.73 -10.41
CA ARG A 445 -0.79 -29.72 -9.94
C ARG A 445 0.08 -29.01 -10.96
N LEU A 446 0.86 -28.05 -10.49
CA LEU A 446 1.79 -27.26 -11.28
C LEU A 446 3.22 -27.74 -11.08
N ASN A 447 4.04 -27.61 -12.11
CA ASN A 447 5.48 -27.74 -11.99
C ASN A 447 6.02 -26.72 -10.96
N ALA A 448 6.66 -27.22 -9.90
CA ALA A 448 7.07 -26.38 -8.78
C ALA A 448 8.11 -25.31 -9.17
N THR A 449 9.05 -25.64 -10.06
CA THR A 449 10.09 -24.72 -10.54
C THR A 449 9.46 -23.58 -11.35
N ALA A 450 8.65 -23.91 -12.36
CA ALA A 450 7.98 -22.91 -13.19
C ALA A 450 7.05 -22.01 -12.37
N ALA A 451 6.28 -22.59 -11.44
CA ALA A 451 5.41 -21.81 -10.56
C ALA A 451 6.21 -20.85 -9.64
N GLY A 452 7.38 -21.29 -9.14
CA GLY A 452 8.30 -20.48 -8.35
C GLY A 452 8.90 -19.32 -9.15
N GLU A 453 9.32 -19.57 -10.39
CA GLU A 453 9.85 -18.56 -11.31
C GLU A 453 8.79 -17.51 -11.68
N MET A 454 7.58 -17.93 -12.03
CA MET A 454 6.47 -17.02 -12.37
C MET A 454 6.02 -16.18 -11.17
N THR A 455 5.94 -16.78 -9.98
CA THR A 455 5.65 -16.05 -8.73
C THR A 455 6.74 -15.01 -8.41
N SER A 456 8.01 -15.40 -8.58
CA SER A 456 9.15 -14.50 -8.34
C SER A 456 9.17 -13.35 -9.35
N ALA A 457 8.88 -13.63 -10.62
CA ALA A 457 8.79 -12.64 -11.67
C ALA A 457 7.62 -11.65 -11.47
N ALA A 458 6.54 -12.05 -10.80
CA ALA A 458 5.44 -11.15 -10.45
C ALA A 458 5.71 -10.34 -9.17
N SER A 459 6.54 -10.85 -8.26
CA SER A 459 6.80 -10.25 -6.93
C SER A 459 7.29 -8.80 -6.95
N TYR A 460 8.16 -8.41 -7.89
CA TYR A 460 8.67 -7.04 -7.89
C TYR A 460 7.63 -6.01 -8.38
N GLN A 461 6.62 -6.42 -9.15
CA GLN A 461 5.54 -5.51 -9.58
C GLN A 461 4.63 -5.10 -8.41
N LEU A 462 4.73 -5.77 -7.27
CA LEU A 462 3.97 -5.47 -6.05
C LEU A 462 4.62 -4.40 -5.17
N ILE A 463 5.91 -4.14 -5.35
CA ILE A 463 6.59 -3.10 -4.57
C ILE A 463 6.09 -1.74 -5.05
N SER A 464 5.48 -1.01 -4.12
CA SER A 464 4.89 0.30 -4.40
C SER A 464 5.95 1.26 -4.95
N GLY A 465 5.57 2.10 -5.91
CA GLY A 465 6.51 3.03 -6.54
C GLY A 465 7.43 2.46 -7.63
N TRP A 466 7.47 1.14 -7.85
CA TRP A 466 8.28 0.54 -8.93
C TRP A 466 7.58 0.48 -10.28
N SER A 467 6.27 0.74 -10.32
CA SER A 467 5.52 0.84 -11.57
C SER A 467 6.16 1.86 -12.52
N GLY A 468 6.46 1.43 -13.74
CA GLY A 468 7.13 2.24 -14.77
C GLY A 468 8.65 2.36 -14.64
N TRP A 469 9.28 1.69 -13.67
CA TRP A 469 10.74 1.58 -13.57
C TRP A 469 11.25 0.32 -14.25
N SER A 470 12.42 0.41 -14.86
CA SER A 470 13.17 -0.77 -15.31
C SER A 470 14.15 -1.18 -14.22
N LEU A 471 14.10 -2.45 -13.82
CA LEU A 471 14.92 -2.99 -12.74
C LEU A 471 16.00 -3.90 -13.29
N THR A 472 17.22 -3.73 -12.80
CA THR A 472 18.31 -4.68 -13.06
C THR A 472 19.12 -4.86 -11.78
N GLY A 473 19.43 -6.11 -11.43
CA GLY A 473 20.26 -6.45 -10.28
C GLY A 473 21.55 -7.13 -10.71
N TRP A 474 22.59 -7.02 -9.88
CA TRP A 474 23.89 -7.65 -10.14
C TRP A 474 24.51 -8.25 -8.89
N ASP A 475 25.29 -9.31 -9.09
CA ASP A 475 26.20 -9.90 -8.11
C ASP A 475 27.63 -10.00 -8.71
N GLN A 476 28.55 -10.65 -8.00
CA GLN A 476 29.92 -10.90 -8.46
C GLN A 476 30.03 -11.65 -9.80
N ASN A 477 29.00 -12.41 -10.20
CA ASN A 477 28.97 -13.21 -11.43
C ASN A 477 28.23 -12.52 -12.59
N GLY A 478 27.70 -11.31 -12.37
CA GLY A 478 27.03 -10.53 -13.41
C GLY A 478 25.56 -10.22 -13.07
N ARG A 479 24.71 -10.21 -14.09
CA ARG A 479 23.28 -9.88 -13.92
C ARG A 479 22.54 -11.03 -13.25
N VAL A 480 21.77 -10.74 -12.22
CA VAL A 480 20.89 -11.74 -11.58
C VAL A 480 19.51 -11.76 -12.22
N THR A 481 18.91 -12.95 -12.32
CA THR A 481 17.56 -13.16 -12.87
C THR A 481 16.47 -12.69 -11.92
N ALA A 482 16.65 -12.90 -10.62
CA ALA A 482 15.80 -12.40 -9.55
C ALA A 482 16.51 -11.23 -8.84
N PRO A 483 16.33 -9.97 -9.29
CA PRO A 483 17.03 -8.83 -8.73
C PRO A 483 16.62 -8.51 -7.28
N VAL A 484 15.46 -9.00 -6.85
CA VAL A 484 14.87 -8.76 -5.53
C VAL A 484 14.08 -9.98 -5.09
N THR A 485 14.11 -10.29 -3.81
CA THR A 485 13.16 -11.21 -3.16
C THR A 485 12.22 -10.43 -2.25
N VAL A 486 10.97 -10.89 -2.12
CA VAL A 486 9.92 -10.18 -1.37
C VAL A 486 9.41 -11.05 -0.22
N ARG A 487 9.11 -10.42 0.93
CA ARG A 487 8.49 -11.04 2.09
C ARG A 487 7.33 -10.18 2.58
N ASN A 488 6.25 -10.83 3.02
CA ASN A 488 5.17 -10.16 3.71
C ASN A 488 5.49 -10.00 5.20
N GLN A 489 5.27 -8.81 5.73
CA GLN A 489 5.38 -8.51 7.16
C GLN A 489 4.14 -7.73 7.60
N LEU A 490 3.57 -8.11 8.75
CA LEU A 490 2.55 -7.29 9.39
C LEU A 490 3.21 -6.18 10.19
N GLU A 491 3.04 -4.96 9.74
CA GLU A 491 3.41 -3.77 10.49
C GLU A 491 2.35 -3.47 11.55
N ASN A 492 2.80 -3.38 12.81
CA ASN A 492 1.95 -3.10 13.97
C ASN A 492 2.39 -1.86 14.77
N TRP A 493 3.24 -0.99 14.22
CA TRP A 493 3.66 0.24 14.89
C TRP A 493 2.46 1.13 15.26
N ASN A 494 1.45 1.20 14.38
CA ASN A 494 0.14 1.73 14.71
C ASN A 494 -0.83 0.55 14.93
N THR A 495 -1.10 0.20 16.19
CA THR A 495 -1.97 -0.93 16.54
C THR A 495 -3.43 -0.73 16.12
N LYS A 496 -3.86 0.53 15.89
CA LYS A 496 -5.19 0.88 15.39
C LYS A 496 -5.32 0.73 13.88
N GLU A 497 -4.21 0.86 13.15
CA GLU A 497 -4.13 0.69 11.69
C GLU A 497 -2.98 -0.26 11.30
N PRO A 498 -3.03 -1.53 11.70
CA PRO A 498 -2.03 -2.51 11.30
C PRO A 498 -2.08 -2.69 9.78
N ARG A 499 -0.94 -2.96 9.12
CA ARG A 499 -0.87 -3.11 7.65
C ARG A 499 0.10 -4.22 7.25
N PHE A 500 -0.26 -5.04 6.26
CA PHE A 500 0.71 -5.96 5.67
C PHE A 500 1.54 -5.20 4.64
N ARG A 501 2.85 -5.13 4.87
CA ARG A 501 3.83 -4.57 3.94
C ARG A 501 4.57 -5.68 3.20
N SER A 502 4.97 -5.37 1.97
CA SER A 502 5.92 -6.14 1.19
C SER A 502 7.30 -5.54 1.39
N LEU A 503 8.17 -6.29 2.07
CA LEU A 503 9.57 -5.95 2.25
C LEU A 503 10.39 -6.57 1.13
N ALA A 504 11.26 -5.78 0.54
CA ALA A 504 12.21 -6.19 -0.47
C ALA A 504 13.57 -6.52 0.17
N ARG A 505 14.27 -7.50 -0.39
CA ARG A 505 15.69 -7.79 -0.14
C ARG A 505 16.40 -7.88 -1.49
N LEU A 506 17.59 -7.29 -1.60
CA LEU A 506 18.37 -7.34 -2.83
C LEU A 506 18.77 -8.80 -3.15
N GLY A 507 18.56 -9.22 -4.40
CA GLY A 507 18.97 -10.55 -4.88
C GLY A 507 20.47 -10.66 -5.17
N GLY A 508 21.15 -9.51 -5.26
CA GLY A 508 22.60 -9.39 -5.44
C GLY A 508 23.20 -8.29 -4.56
N GLU A 509 24.31 -7.71 -4.99
CA GLU A 509 25.02 -6.62 -4.28
C GLU A 509 24.43 -5.24 -4.57
N ALA A 510 23.85 -5.07 -5.75
CA ALA A 510 23.26 -3.81 -6.18
C ALA A 510 22.00 -4.02 -7.02
N LEU A 511 21.09 -3.05 -6.93
CA LEU A 511 19.88 -2.91 -7.72
C LEU A 511 19.85 -1.52 -8.34
N LEU A 512 19.69 -1.45 -9.67
CA LEU A 512 19.46 -0.22 -10.42
C LEU A 512 18.01 -0.16 -10.84
N LEU A 513 17.38 0.98 -10.54
CA LEU A 513 16.10 1.38 -11.08
C LEU A 513 16.35 2.51 -12.08
N THR A 514 15.86 2.37 -13.31
CA THR A 514 15.95 3.42 -14.34
C THR A 514 14.57 3.86 -14.85
N ARG A 515 14.41 5.18 -15.03
CA ARG A 515 13.21 5.80 -15.61
C ARG A 515 13.51 7.19 -16.14
N ARG A 516 12.77 7.66 -17.14
CA ARG A 516 12.75 9.09 -17.50
C ARG A 516 11.73 9.84 -16.65
N LEU A 517 12.17 10.93 -16.03
CA LEU A 517 11.33 11.81 -15.21
C LEU A 517 11.14 13.16 -15.90
N GLN A 518 9.93 13.70 -15.80
CA GLN A 518 9.61 15.05 -16.26
C GLN A 518 9.54 15.98 -15.04
N LEU A 519 10.48 16.92 -14.95
CA LEU A 519 10.59 17.84 -13.83
C LEU A 519 9.81 19.13 -14.15
N LYS A 520 8.99 19.60 -13.21
CA LYS A 520 8.32 20.91 -13.30
C LYS A 520 9.33 22.02 -12.99
N SER A 521 9.01 23.25 -13.42
CA SER A 521 9.82 24.43 -13.09
C SER A 521 9.86 24.74 -11.59
N THR A 522 8.87 24.25 -10.84
CA THR A 522 8.76 24.40 -9.40
C THR A 522 9.51 23.32 -8.62
N ASP A 523 9.91 22.21 -9.25
CA ASP A 523 10.52 21.10 -8.53
C ASP A 523 11.93 21.46 -8.06
N ARG A 524 12.17 21.25 -6.77
CA ARG A 524 13.44 21.56 -6.11
C ARG A 524 14.09 20.34 -5.47
N TRP A 525 13.32 19.29 -5.23
CA TRP A 525 13.77 18.08 -4.54
C TRP A 525 13.38 16.83 -5.32
N ILE A 526 14.28 15.86 -5.36
CA ILE A 526 13.94 14.46 -5.62
C ILE A 526 13.88 13.73 -4.28
N VAL A 527 12.81 12.98 -4.04
CA VAL A 527 12.54 12.26 -2.80
C VAL A 527 12.44 10.78 -3.10
N ILE A 528 13.24 9.95 -2.44
CA ILE A 528 13.17 8.49 -2.47
C ILE A 528 12.50 8.03 -1.18
N HIS A 529 11.23 7.65 -1.28
CA HIS A 529 10.47 7.16 -0.15
C HIS A 529 10.72 5.66 0.03
N ALA A 530 11.72 5.35 0.84
CA ALA A 530 12.10 3.99 1.21
C ALA A 530 12.72 3.99 2.61
N ALA A 531 12.51 2.92 3.38
CA ALA A 531 13.10 2.77 4.71
C ALA A 531 13.53 1.32 4.96
N ARG A 532 14.52 1.15 5.85
CA ARG A 532 14.97 -0.16 6.31
C ARG A 532 14.25 -0.56 7.60
N GLU A 533 14.05 -1.85 7.78
CA GLU A 533 13.40 -2.39 8.97
C GLU A 533 14.22 -2.19 10.24
N ALA A 534 13.52 -1.93 11.35
CA ALA A 534 14.11 -1.56 12.63
C ALA A 534 15.06 -2.62 13.21
N GLU A 535 14.75 -3.89 12.93
CA GLU A 535 15.47 -5.05 13.46
C GLU A 535 16.82 -5.25 12.75
N THR A 536 17.02 -4.60 11.60
CA THR A 536 18.25 -4.73 10.81
C THR A 536 19.29 -3.69 11.21
N GLN A 537 20.50 -4.16 11.56
CA GLN A 537 21.67 -3.29 11.72
C GLN A 537 22.29 -2.91 10.37
N ALA A 538 21.99 -3.71 9.34
CA ALA A 538 22.42 -3.51 7.97
C ALA A 538 22.11 -2.10 7.45
N GLN A 539 23.07 -1.53 6.73
CA GLN A 539 22.91 -0.26 6.02
C GLN A 539 22.56 -0.57 4.56
N ILE A 540 21.53 0.09 4.04
CA ILE A 540 21.25 0.11 2.61
C ILE A 540 21.52 1.53 2.14
N TYR A 541 22.41 1.66 1.17
CA TYR A 541 22.75 2.95 0.57
C TYR A 541 21.90 3.19 -0.66
N CYS A 542 21.51 4.44 -0.86
CA CYS A 542 20.73 4.93 -1.99
C CYS A 542 21.52 6.05 -2.68
N ALA A 543 22.02 5.76 -3.88
CA ALA A 543 22.61 6.75 -4.76
C ALA A 543 21.61 7.18 -5.84
N VAL A 544 21.54 8.46 -6.14
CA VAL A 544 20.70 9.01 -7.20
C VAL A 544 21.59 9.67 -8.25
N ARG A 545 21.31 9.39 -9.52
CA ARG A 545 21.94 10.05 -10.67
C ARG A 545 20.89 10.58 -11.63
N LEU A 546 21.16 11.75 -12.20
CA LEU A 546 20.32 12.41 -13.21
C LEU A 546 21.20 12.79 -14.40
N ASN A 547 20.80 12.38 -15.61
CA ASN A 547 21.55 12.61 -16.85
C ASN A 547 23.03 12.14 -16.77
N GLY A 548 23.30 11.07 -16.01
CA GLY A 548 24.64 10.53 -15.80
C GLY A 548 25.48 11.24 -14.73
N GLU A 549 24.99 12.33 -14.14
CA GLU A 549 25.64 13.05 -13.04
C GLU A 549 25.17 12.55 -11.68
N GLY A 550 26.08 12.53 -10.70
CA GLY A 550 25.77 12.25 -9.31
C GLY A 550 24.92 13.35 -8.66
N VAL A 551 23.78 12.98 -8.07
CA VAL A 551 22.88 13.90 -7.36
C VAL A 551 23.03 13.80 -5.85
N GLY A 552 23.20 12.58 -5.31
CA GLY A 552 23.46 12.41 -3.89
C GLY A 552 23.56 10.94 -3.47
N LEU A 553 24.07 10.73 -2.26
CA LEU A 553 24.21 9.45 -1.60
C LEU A 553 23.71 9.59 -0.16
N ALA A 554 22.82 8.69 0.25
CA ALA A 554 22.35 8.61 1.62
C ALA A 554 22.10 7.16 2.01
N THR A 555 22.13 6.86 3.31
CA THR A 555 21.58 5.60 3.80
C THR A 555 20.06 5.70 3.84
N LEU A 556 19.37 4.62 3.46
CA LEU A 556 17.95 4.49 3.74
C LEU A 556 17.68 4.67 5.24
N PRO A 557 16.73 5.54 5.60
CA PRO A 557 16.39 5.78 6.99
C PRO A 557 15.84 4.52 7.63
N LYS A 558 16.04 4.39 8.93
CA LYS A 558 15.49 3.30 9.71
C LYS A 558 14.07 3.65 10.14
N ARG A 559 13.17 2.68 10.06
CA ARG A 559 11.82 2.83 10.60
C ARG A 559 11.80 2.46 12.08
N GLU A 560 11.38 3.38 12.94
CA GLU A 560 11.44 3.20 14.41
C GLU A 560 10.11 3.48 15.13
N GLY A 561 9.03 3.69 14.39
CA GLY A 561 7.71 3.96 14.96
C GLY A 561 6.60 4.10 13.91
N ALA A 562 5.44 4.55 14.36
CA ALA A 562 4.23 4.70 13.54
C ALA A 562 4.33 5.83 12.51
N ILE A 563 5.19 6.81 12.75
CA ILE A 563 5.46 7.91 11.82
C ILE A 563 6.53 7.44 10.83
N ASP A 564 6.27 7.60 9.53
CA ASP A 564 7.26 7.25 8.51
C ASP A 564 8.52 8.13 8.70
N PRO A 565 9.72 7.56 8.57
CA PRO A 565 10.94 8.32 8.80
C PRO A 565 11.12 9.44 7.75
N GLN A 566 12.08 10.35 7.98
CA GLN A 566 12.44 11.33 6.96
C GLN A 566 13.00 10.59 5.73
N PRO A 567 12.44 10.81 4.53
CA PRO A 567 12.85 10.07 3.34
C PRO A 567 14.25 10.52 2.90
N VAL A 568 14.89 9.70 2.06
CA VAL A 568 16.09 10.15 1.35
C VAL A 568 15.66 11.25 0.38
N MET A 569 16.33 12.39 0.40
CA MET A 569 16.00 13.51 -0.48
C MET A 569 17.24 14.28 -0.90
N PHE A 570 17.24 14.80 -2.13
CA PHE A 570 18.35 15.57 -2.66
C PHE A 570 17.85 16.79 -3.45
N PRO A 571 18.57 17.92 -3.39
CA PRO A 571 18.24 19.12 -4.14
C PRO A 571 18.53 18.93 -5.64
N ILE A 572 17.61 19.37 -6.49
CA ILE A 572 17.69 19.31 -7.95
C ILE A 572 17.33 20.63 -8.67
N PRO A 573 17.53 21.83 -8.08
CA PRO A 573 17.04 23.08 -8.69
C PRO A 573 17.61 23.36 -10.09
N ALA A 574 18.80 22.85 -10.40
CA ALA A 574 19.47 23.03 -11.70
C ALA A 574 18.75 22.32 -12.87
N LEU A 575 17.89 21.34 -12.58
CA LEU A 575 17.19 20.54 -13.59
C LEU A 575 15.70 20.89 -13.70
N ALA A 576 15.24 21.92 -12.99
CA ALA A 576 13.84 22.33 -12.98
C ALA A 576 13.35 22.67 -14.41
N GLY A 577 12.18 22.13 -14.77
CA GLY A 577 11.57 22.31 -16.09
C GLY A 577 12.14 21.42 -17.21
N GLN A 578 13.05 20.49 -16.91
CA GLN A 578 13.68 19.61 -17.90
C GLN A 578 13.15 18.17 -17.80
N THR A 579 13.39 17.37 -18.84
CA THR A 579 13.25 15.91 -18.78
C THR A 579 14.62 15.31 -18.49
N ALA A 580 14.73 14.44 -17.50
CA ALA A 580 15.99 13.81 -17.11
C ALA A 580 15.89 12.28 -17.10
N SER A 581 16.97 11.59 -17.49
CA SER A 581 17.12 10.17 -17.17
C SER A 581 17.49 10.02 -15.71
N CYS A 582 16.71 9.25 -14.95
CA CYS A 582 16.92 9.01 -13.54
C CYS A 582 17.36 7.57 -13.30
N GLU A 583 18.39 7.44 -12.49
CA GLU A 583 18.95 6.20 -11.98
C GLU A 583 18.93 6.25 -10.46
N VAL A 584 18.25 5.29 -9.84
CA VAL A 584 18.31 5.06 -8.38
C VAL A 584 19.05 3.75 -8.17
N VAL A 585 20.17 3.81 -7.46
CA VAL A 585 20.99 2.63 -7.15
C VAL A 585 20.88 2.33 -5.68
N LEU A 586 20.37 1.14 -5.36
CA LEU A 586 20.35 0.58 -4.01
C LEU A 586 21.45 -0.46 -3.89
N PHE A 587 22.27 -0.37 -2.83
CA PHE A 587 23.33 -1.34 -2.57
C PHE A 587 23.55 -1.50 -1.06
N THR A 588 24.06 -2.66 -0.67
CA THR A 588 24.25 -3.03 0.73
C THR A 588 25.50 -3.91 0.87
N ASP A 589 26.20 -3.75 1.99
CA ASP A 589 27.27 -4.66 2.38
C ASP A 589 26.71 -5.93 3.08
N ASP A 590 25.43 -5.90 3.49
CA ASP A 590 24.72 -7.02 4.10
C ASP A 590 23.50 -7.42 3.26
N LYS A 591 23.60 -8.59 2.61
CA LYS A 591 22.55 -9.15 1.74
C LYS A 591 21.28 -9.54 2.49
N ALA A 592 21.30 -9.63 3.82
CA ALA A 592 20.11 -9.93 4.62
C ALA A 592 19.18 -8.72 4.79
N ALA A 593 19.67 -7.50 4.51
CA ALA A 593 18.95 -6.24 4.71
C ALA A 593 17.59 -6.23 3.99
N GLU A 594 16.54 -5.91 4.74
CA GLU A 594 15.17 -5.77 4.24
C GLU A 594 14.77 -4.29 4.27
N PHE A 595 14.05 -3.86 3.24
CA PHE A 595 13.55 -2.49 3.13
C PHE A 595 12.16 -2.44 2.50
N ASP A 596 11.42 -1.40 2.83
CA ASP A 596 10.22 -1.02 2.11
C ASP A 596 10.52 0.12 1.12
N PHE A 597 9.82 0.12 -0.01
CA PHE A 597 9.92 1.14 -1.04
C PHE A 597 8.51 1.57 -1.44
N ARG A 598 8.28 2.88 -1.55
CA ARG A 598 6.95 3.47 -1.74
C ARG A 598 6.85 4.33 -2.99
N GLY A 599 7.93 5.02 -3.35
CA GLY A 599 7.88 5.96 -4.45
C GLY A 599 9.14 6.79 -4.64
N VAL A 600 9.19 7.42 -5.81
CA VAL A 600 10.13 8.49 -6.13
C VAL A 600 9.29 9.71 -6.48
N ALA A 601 9.42 10.78 -5.69
CA ALA A 601 8.65 12.00 -5.84
C ALA A 601 9.55 13.17 -6.27
N LEU A 602 8.96 14.12 -6.98
CA LEU A 602 9.56 15.42 -7.28
C LEU A 602 8.71 16.49 -6.59
N THR A 603 9.34 17.33 -5.75
CA THR A 603 8.60 18.28 -4.92
C THR A 603 9.21 19.68 -4.90
N PRO A 604 8.38 20.73 -4.76
CA PRO A 604 8.85 22.11 -4.63
C PRO A 604 9.47 22.41 -3.25
N HIS A 605 9.03 21.69 -2.23
CA HIS A 605 9.46 21.84 -0.83
C HIS A 605 9.93 20.50 -0.29
N GLN A 606 10.64 20.54 0.85
CA GLN A 606 10.94 19.32 1.59
C GLN A 606 9.62 18.63 2.01
N PRO A 607 9.54 17.29 1.96
CA PRO A 607 8.27 16.55 2.04
C PRO A 607 7.56 16.64 3.40
N GLY A 608 8.27 17.05 4.46
CA GLY A 608 7.70 17.27 5.78
C GLY A 608 7.33 18.73 6.10
N ILE A 609 7.54 19.66 5.16
CA ILE A 609 7.39 21.11 5.38
C ILE A 609 6.54 21.71 4.27
N LEU A 610 5.42 22.33 4.63
CA LEU A 610 4.56 23.06 3.70
C LEU A 610 4.44 24.53 4.13
N PRO A 611 5.12 25.46 3.42
CA PRO A 611 4.93 26.89 3.63
C PRO A 611 3.50 27.27 3.23
N VAL A 612 2.73 27.79 4.19
CA VAL A 612 1.39 28.34 3.96
C VAL A 612 1.54 29.80 3.54
N PHE A 613 2.28 30.57 4.34
CA PHE A 613 2.68 31.94 4.07
C PHE A 613 4.11 32.21 4.59
N ASP A 614 5.05 32.34 3.65
CA ASP A 614 6.47 32.67 3.75
C ASP A 614 6.84 33.28 2.38
N GLU A 615 6.59 34.59 2.19
CA GLU A 615 6.88 35.39 0.97
C GLU A 615 5.90 35.28 -0.23
N GLN A 616 4.80 34.52 -0.19
CA GLN A 616 3.88 34.40 -1.32
C GLN A 616 3.07 35.69 -1.54
N ALA A 617 3.34 36.40 -2.63
CA ALA A 617 2.73 37.69 -2.96
C ALA A 617 1.21 37.61 -3.18
N GLU A 618 0.71 36.48 -3.68
CA GLU A 618 -0.71 36.29 -3.99
C GLU A 618 -1.55 35.91 -2.76
N PHE A 619 -0.93 35.56 -1.62
CA PHE A 619 -1.65 34.97 -0.48
C PHE A 619 -2.79 35.86 0.05
N ALA A 620 -2.58 37.17 0.14
CA ALA A 620 -3.61 38.11 0.58
C ALA A 620 -4.85 38.10 -0.32
N SER A 621 -4.70 37.84 -1.62
CA SER A 621 -5.83 37.78 -2.58
C SER A 621 -6.70 36.53 -2.42
N LEU A 622 -6.18 35.48 -1.78
CA LEU A 622 -6.90 34.24 -1.49
C LEU A 622 -7.87 34.41 -0.29
N LEU A 623 -7.73 35.48 0.47
CA LEU A 623 -8.60 35.82 1.60
C LEU A 623 -9.78 36.67 1.12
N THR A 624 -10.84 36.00 0.69
CA THR A 624 -11.98 36.61 -0.02
C THR A 624 -13.16 36.97 0.88
N SER A 625 -13.22 36.45 2.10
CA SER A 625 -14.33 36.61 3.05
C SER A 625 -13.93 37.45 4.29
N GLY A 626 -14.92 37.97 5.02
CA GLY A 626 -14.73 38.84 6.20
C GLY A 626 -14.78 40.34 5.89
N GLU A 627 -14.99 41.17 6.91
CA GLU A 627 -15.21 42.63 6.75
C GLU A 627 -13.92 43.45 6.74
N GLY A 628 -12.79 42.87 7.16
CA GLY A 628 -11.50 43.53 7.18
C GLY A 628 -10.76 43.54 5.85
N THR A 629 -9.49 43.97 5.89
CA THR A 629 -8.60 43.99 4.72
C THR A 629 -7.31 43.26 4.99
N ALA A 630 -6.82 42.49 4.01
CA ALA A 630 -5.51 41.85 4.04
C ALA A 630 -4.61 42.42 2.93
N ARG A 631 -3.34 42.69 3.25
CA ARG A 631 -2.33 43.08 2.26
C ARG A 631 -0.96 42.47 2.59
N ILE A 632 -0.15 42.24 1.57
CA ILE A 632 1.27 41.92 1.75
C ILE A 632 2.00 43.24 2.05
N SER A 633 2.77 43.28 3.15
CA SER A 633 3.44 44.48 3.63
C SER A 633 4.95 44.24 3.80
N PRO A 634 5.82 45.12 3.26
CA PRO A 634 7.26 45.08 3.50
C PRO A 634 7.67 45.79 4.81
N ASP A 635 6.72 46.43 5.50
CA ASP A 635 7.03 47.37 6.58
C ASP A 635 7.59 46.66 7.83
N LEU A 636 7.14 45.43 8.09
CA LEU A 636 7.46 44.66 9.30
C LEU A 636 7.54 43.15 9.01
N PRO A 637 8.50 42.62 8.23
CA PRO A 637 8.70 41.18 8.11
C PRO A 637 9.25 40.59 9.43
N TYR A 638 8.80 39.39 9.81
CA TYR A 638 9.46 38.58 10.83
C TYR A 638 10.66 37.86 10.22
N SER A 639 10.46 37.26 9.05
CA SER A 639 11.49 36.65 8.22
C SER A 639 11.34 37.09 6.77
N GLY A 640 12.39 36.92 5.95
CA GLY A 640 12.34 37.28 4.54
C GLY A 640 12.16 38.78 4.30
N GLN A 641 11.29 39.16 3.36
CA GLN A 641 11.08 40.52 2.88
C GLN A 641 9.68 41.06 3.18
N VAL A 642 8.67 40.22 3.42
CA VAL A 642 7.27 40.67 3.59
C VAL A 642 6.53 39.95 4.72
N SER A 643 5.50 40.58 5.28
CA SER A 643 4.53 39.96 6.18
C SER A 643 3.08 40.22 5.73
N LEU A 644 2.14 39.44 6.25
CA LEU A 644 0.71 39.62 6.00
C LEU A 644 0.14 40.62 7.01
N GLU A 645 -0.30 41.78 6.54
CA GLU A 645 -1.00 42.77 7.36
C GLU A 645 -2.52 42.56 7.29
N ILE A 646 -3.16 42.53 8.46
CA ILE A 646 -4.60 42.46 8.65
C ILE A 646 -5.07 43.73 9.36
N ARG A 647 -6.04 44.43 8.75
CA ARG A 647 -6.76 45.56 9.37
C ARG A 647 -8.20 45.13 9.71
N PRO A 648 -8.84 45.80 10.70
CA PRO A 648 -10.04 45.28 11.34
C PRO A 648 -11.17 45.02 10.35
N THR A 649 -12.04 44.03 10.59
CA THR A 649 -12.06 43.13 11.78
C THR A 649 -11.41 41.78 11.53
N ASP A 650 -11.77 41.14 10.43
CA ASP A 650 -11.37 39.79 10.08
C ASP A 650 -11.28 39.62 8.56
N ARG A 651 -10.39 38.73 8.12
CA ARG A 651 -10.27 38.35 6.72
C ARG A 651 -9.95 36.86 6.63
N SER A 652 -10.62 36.15 5.74
CA SER A 652 -10.48 34.70 5.64
C SER A 652 -10.61 34.18 4.21
N GLY A 653 -10.01 33.03 3.98
CA GLY A 653 -10.24 32.17 2.82
C GLY A 653 -10.52 30.76 3.36
N PRO A 654 -11.78 30.33 3.48
CA PRO A 654 -12.11 29.00 4.00
C PRO A 654 -11.70 27.87 3.03
N THR A 655 -11.45 28.18 1.76
CA THR A 655 -11.14 27.21 0.69
C THR A 655 -9.97 27.72 -0.16
N ILE A 656 -8.81 27.89 0.47
CA ILE A 656 -7.57 28.35 -0.20
C ILE A 656 -6.95 27.22 -1.03
N TYR A 657 -7.10 25.98 -0.58
CA TYR A 657 -6.50 24.81 -1.23
C TYR A 657 -7.51 24.08 -2.12
N ASN A 658 -7.06 23.64 -3.29
CA ASN A 658 -7.85 22.82 -4.20
C ASN A 658 -8.12 21.41 -3.66
N GLN A 659 -7.32 20.96 -2.71
CA GLN A 659 -7.44 19.67 -2.04
C GLN A 659 -7.27 19.85 -0.53
N GLU A 660 -7.95 19.02 0.26
CA GLU A 660 -7.84 19.04 1.72
C GLU A 660 -6.44 18.59 2.15
N ILE A 661 -5.85 19.32 3.11
CA ILE A 661 -4.56 18.96 3.72
C ILE A 661 -4.85 18.16 5.02
N PRO A 662 -4.45 16.88 5.10
CA PRO A 662 -4.73 16.05 6.27
C PRO A 662 -3.85 16.41 7.47
N ILE A 663 -4.47 16.66 8.62
CA ILE A 663 -3.80 16.72 9.92
C ILE A 663 -4.07 15.43 10.69
N ARG A 664 -3.02 14.70 11.09
CA ARG A 664 -3.11 13.33 11.65
C ARG A 664 -2.18 13.13 12.86
N GLU A 665 -2.49 12.14 13.69
CA GLU A 665 -1.67 11.74 14.85
C GLU A 665 -0.30 11.21 14.42
N HIS A 666 -0.30 10.34 13.41
CA HIS A 666 0.86 9.70 12.82
C HIS A 666 0.91 10.03 11.33
N PRO A 667 1.33 11.25 10.96
CA PRO A 667 1.24 11.72 9.59
C PRO A 667 2.21 10.98 8.66
N LYS A 668 1.71 10.57 7.50
CA LYS A 668 2.52 10.11 6.35
C LYS A 668 3.19 11.30 5.67
N LEU A 669 4.05 11.03 4.68
CA LEU A 669 4.55 12.11 3.80
C LEU A 669 3.39 12.79 3.08
N GLY A 670 3.39 14.12 3.03
CA GLY A 670 2.27 14.92 2.52
C GLY A 670 1.14 15.19 3.53
N GLU A 671 1.15 14.54 4.69
CA GLU A 671 0.28 14.85 5.82
C GLU A 671 1.07 15.63 6.90
N PHE A 672 0.36 16.33 7.78
CA PHE A 672 1.00 17.19 8.79
C PHE A 672 0.42 16.98 10.18
N ARG A 673 1.12 17.50 11.19
CA ARG A 673 0.68 17.47 12.59
C ARG A 673 0.93 18.78 13.30
N PHE A 674 1.98 19.49 12.94
CA PHE A 674 2.40 20.71 13.60
C PHE A 674 2.14 21.92 12.71
N ILE A 675 1.94 23.06 13.34
CA ILE A 675 1.95 24.37 12.70
C ILE A 675 2.96 25.27 13.40
N THR A 676 3.66 26.08 12.65
CA THR A 676 4.44 27.21 13.14
C THR A 676 3.93 28.49 12.51
N PHE A 677 3.95 29.59 13.26
CA PHE A 677 3.63 30.92 12.73
C PHE A 677 4.26 31.98 13.63
N ALA A 678 4.53 33.15 13.06
CA ALA A 678 4.83 34.35 13.81
C ALA A 678 3.64 35.29 13.73
N TRP A 679 3.34 35.97 14.84
CA TRP A 679 2.30 37.01 14.86
C TRP A 679 2.71 38.21 15.71
N ARG A 680 2.11 39.35 15.41
CA ARG A 680 2.29 40.61 16.13
C ARG A 680 1.05 41.47 16.00
N LYS A 681 0.66 42.18 17.05
CA LYS A 681 -0.39 43.21 17.00
C LYS A 681 0.23 44.56 17.38
N ILE A 682 0.05 45.57 16.53
CA ILE A 682 0.40 46.95 16.91
C ILE A 682 -0.65 47.42 17.90
N ASP A 683 -0.21 47.77 19.11
CA ASP A 683 -1.04 48.38 20.13
C ASP A 683 -0.13 49.00 21.19
N ASP A 684 -0.19 50.33 21.30
CA ASP A 684 0.61 51.11 22.25
C ASP A 684 -0.05 51.19 23.64
N ASP A 685 -1.33 50.82 23.78
CA ASP A 685 -2.02 50.82 25.08
C ASP A 685 -1.84 49.48 25.80
N LYS A 686 -0.96 49.46 26.81
CA LYS A 686 -0.73 48.29 27.66
C LYS A 686 -1.98 47.81 28.43
N LYS A 687 -3.04 48.63 28.51
CA LYS A 687 -4.32 48.27 29.15
C LYS A 687 -5.40 47.81 28.15
N SER A 688 -5.07 47.76 26.86
CA SER A 688 -6.02 47.31 25.84
C SER A 688 -6.47 45.87 26.11
N ARG A 689 -7.74 45.60 25.81
CA ARG A 689 -8.36 44.26 25.85
C ARG A 689 -8.47 43.67 24.45
N GLU A 690 -7.48 43.98 23.62
CA GLU A 690 -7.46 43.55 22.23
C GLU A 690 -7.03 42.08 22.10
N THR A 691 -7.34 41.50 20.94
CA THR A 691 -6.97 40.13 20.59
C THR A 691 -6.47 40.04 19.17
N ILE A 692 -5.66 39.01 18.95
CA ILE A 692 -5.25 38.52 17.64
C ILE A 692 -5.61 37.04 17.53
N ARG A 693 -6.09 36.59 16.36
CA ARG A 693 -6.53 35.21 16.14
C ARG A 693 -6.05 34.66 14.82
N LEU A 694 -5.70 33.37 14.85
CA LEU A 694 -5.47 32.53 13.68
C LEU A 694 -6.51 31.40 13.71
N MET A 695 -7.28 31.27 12.64
CA MET A 695 -8.34 30.29 12.47
C MET A 695 -7.95 29.30 11.37
N ILE A 696 -8.18 28.02 11.60
CA ILE A 696 -7.90 26.95 10.64
C ILE A 696 -9.23 26.45 10.09
N ALA A 697 -9.39 26.47 8.76
CA ALA A 697 -10.64 26.03 8.15
C ALA A 697 -10.68 24.49 8.06
N HIS A 698 -11.79 23.90 8.52
CA HIS A 698 -12.04 22.46 8.46
C HIS A 698 -13.25 22.19 7.57
N GLU A 699 -13.07 21.41 6.50
CA GLU A 699 -14.14 21.10 5.52
C GLU A 699 -14.83 22.37 4.96
N GLY A 700 -14.05 23.41 4.67
CA GLY A 700 -14.53 24.68 4.14
C GLY A 700 -15.26 25.58 5.14
N ARG A 701 -15.21 25.28 6.44
CA ARG A 701 -15.85 26.07 7.52
C ARG A 701 -14.83 26.66 8.47
N LEU A 702 -15.17 27.75 9.16
CA LEU A 702 -14.29 28.44 10.11
C LEU A 702 -15.00 28.77 11.43
N GLY A 703 -14.27 28.70 12.55
CA GLY A 703 -14.67 29.30 13.83
C GLY A 703 -16.07 28.95 14.31
N ASN A 704 -16.93 29.97 14.42
CA ASN A 704 -18.27 29.85 15.00
C ASN A 704 -19.20 28.94 14.19
N GLU A 705 -19.07 28.87 12.86
CA GLU A 705 -19.88 27.97 12.02
C GLU A 705 -19.68 26.50 12.41
N ILE A 706 -18.45 26.15 12.82
CA ILE A 706 -18.10 24.81 13.29
C ILE A 706 -18.66 24.59 14.71
N ALA A 707 -18.49 25.57 15.59
CA ALA A 707 -18.93 25.48 16.98
C ALA A 707 -20.46 25.39 17.11
N GLU A 708 -21.22 26.09 16.26
CA GLU A 708 -22.68 26.02 16.22
C GLU A 708 -23.18 24.67 15.70
N ALA A 709 -22.56 24.11 14.66
CA ALA A 709 -22.87 22.76 14.17
C ALA A 709 -22.55 21.66 15.20
N ALA A 710 -21.59 21.88 16.10
CA ALA A 710 -21.25 20.97 17.19
C ALA A 710 -22.31 20.94 18.30
N LEU A 711 -22.88 22.11 18.63
CA LEU A 711 -23.90 22.28 19.67
C LEU A 711 -25.19 21.51 19.33
N ASP A 712 -25.59 21.48 18.05
CA ASP A 712 -26.75 20.71 17.61
C ASP A 712 -26.53 19.19 17.67
N ARG A 713 -25.32 18.70 17.37
CA ARG A 713 -24.99 17.26 17.51
C ARG A 713 -24.95 16.79 18.96
N LEU A 714 -24.55 17.66 19.91
CA LEU A 714 -24.46 17.33 21.33
C LEU A 714 -25.82 17.34 22.05
N ARG A 715 -26.81 18.08 21.55
CA ARG A 715 -28.16 18.17 22.15
C ARG A 715 -29.02 16.90 21.96
N GLY A 716 -28.60 15.95 21.12
CA GLY A 716 -29.39 14.77 20.76
C GLY A 716 -28.95 13.41 21.34
N ARG A 717 -27.97 13.34 22.25
CA ARG A 717 -27.45 12.04 22.75
C ARG A 717 -27.79 11.76 24.23
N PRO A 718 -28.28 10.55 24.58
CA PRO A 718 -28.38 10.13 25.98
C PRO A 718 -26.98 9.94 26.59
N ALA A 719 -26.87 10.21 27.90
CA ALA A 719 -25.61 10.12 28.64
C ALA A 719 -25.07 8.69 28.68
N VAL A 720 -23.98 8.42 27.97
CA VAL A 720 -23.25 7.15 28.07
C VAL A 720 -22.39 7.16 29.34
N THR A 721 -22.45 6.04 30.06
CA THR A 721 -21.75 5.77 31.31
C THR A 721 -20.23 5.90 31.18
N ARG A 722 -19.64 6.42 32.25
CA ARG A 722 -18.28 6.92 32.36
C ARG A 722 -17.27 5.76 32.47
N THR A 723 -16.77 5.26 31.34
CA THR A 723 -15.51 4.49 31.29
C THR A 723 -14.72 4.89 30.05
N GLY A 724 -13.62 5.61 30.25
CA GLY A 724 -12.70 6.07 29.19
C GLY A 724 -12.97 7.50 28.73
N GLY A 725 -11.91 8.29 28.50
CA GLY A 725 -11.96 9.73 28.22
C GLY A 725 -12.88 10.15 27.07
N LYS A 726 -13.31 11.42 27.08
CA LYS A 726 -14.12 12.02 25.99
C LYS A 726 -13.36 11.90 24.65
N PRO A 727 -14.04 11.69 23.50
CA PRO A 727 -13.37 11.55 22.21
C PRO A 727 -12.48 12.76 21.88
N LEU A 728 -11.24 12.51 21.40
CA LEU A 728 -10.31 13.58 21.03
C LEU A 728 -10.83 14.46 19.87
N GLU A 729 -11.71 13.92 19.01
CA GLU A 729 -12.30 14.59 17.84
C GLU A 729 -13.28 15.73 18.21
N ASP A 730 -13.84 15.71 19.43
CA ASP A 730 -14.71 16.79 19.91
C ASP A 730 -13.93 18.04 20.33
N ARG A 731 -12.58 18.02 20.33
CA ARG A 731 -11.76 19.17 20.78
C ARG A 731 -11.74 20.29 19.75
N GLY A 732 -11.49 19.99 18.48
CA GLY A 732 -11.50 20.98 17.41
C GLY A 732 -12.84 21.71 17.31
N MET A 733 -13.93 20.95 17.33
CA MET A 733 -15.31 21.47 17.35
C MET A 733 -15.59 22.42 18.52
N ARG A 734 -15.03 22.14 19.71
CA ARG A 734 -15.21 22.99 20.91
C ARG A 734 -14.47 24.32 20.83
N HIS A 735 -13.33 24.35 20.15
CA HIS A 735 -12.46 25.51 20.05
C HIS A 735 -12.55 26.22 18.68
N GLY A 736 -13.47 25.78 17.81
CA GLY A 736 -13.64 26.27 16.44
C GLY A 736 -12.35 26.23 15.61
N TYR A 737 -11.44 25.29 15.91
CA TYR A 737 -10.09 25.21 15.32
C TYR A 737 -9.34 26.56 15.29
N THR A 738 -9.45 27.35 16.37
CA THR A 738 -8.94 28.72 16.45
C THR A 738 -7.93 28.88 17.58
N TYR A 739 -6.82 29.57 17.31
CA TYR A 739 -5.87 30.07 18.30
C TYR A 739 -6.08 31.56 18.54
N ASP A 740 -5.93 32.01 19.79
CA ASP A 740 -5.96 33.43 20.15
C ASP A 740 -4.90 33.85 21.16
N ALA A 741 -4.60 35.14 21.21
CA ALA A 741 -3.83 35.79 22.27
C ALA A 741 -4.36 37.19 22.60
N GLY A 742 -4.11 37.66 23.83
CA GLY A 742 -4.60 38.94 24.37
C GLY A 742 -5.78 38.81 25.36
N ASP A 743 -6.26 39.92 25.93
CA ASP A 743 -7.24 39.92 27.03
C ASP A 743 -8.69 40.07 26.54
N ALA A 744 -9.25 39.02 25.92
CA ALA A 744 -10.69 38.95 25.63
C ALA A 744 -11.49 38.16 26.68
N LYS A 745 -12.72 38.65 26.96
CA LYS A 745 -13.80 37.79 27.48
C LYS A 745 -14.06 36.67 26.47
N GLN A 746 -14.14 35.43 26.95
CA GLN A 746 -14.40 34.24 26.13
C GLN A 746 -15.61 34.45 25.21
N SER A 747 -15.39 34.45 23.90
CA SER A 747 -16.45 34.47 22.88
C SER A 747 -17.11 33.09 22.78
N ALA A 748 -18.29 33.02 22.13
CA ALA A 748 -18.85 31.74 21.71
C ALA A 748 -17.80 30.94 20.91
N GLY A 749 -17.72 29.63 21.12
CA GLY A 749 -16.72 28.75 20.49
C GLY A 749 -15.32 28.72 21.14
N ALA A 750 -15.10 29.43 22.26
CA ALA A 750 -13.90 29.42 23.12
C ALA A 750 -12.58 28.99 22.44
N PRO A 751 -11.92 29.87 21.65
CA PRO A 751 -10.62 29.59 21.04
C PRO A 751 -9.58 29.02 22.02
N LEU A 752 -8.61 28.29 21.48
CA LEU A 752 -7.51 27.76 22.28
C LEU A 752 -6.45 28.85 22.51
N ARG A 753 -6.41 29.36 23.74
CA ARG A 753 -5.51 30.45 24.16
C ARG A 753 -4.04 30.04 24.08
N VAL A 754 -3.27 30.80 23.29
CA VAL A 754 -1.81 30.68 23.19
C VAL A 754 -1.12 31.49 24.29
N ASP A 755 -1.53 32.75 24.48
CA ASP A 755 -0.95 33.66 25.46
C ASP A 755 -2.00 34.66 25.97
N TRP A 756 -2.01 34.93 27.28
CA TRP A 756 -2.91 35.92 27.88
C TRP A 756 -2.48 37.37 27.58
N SER A 757 -1.22 37.57 27.21
CA SER A 757 -0.70 38.86 26.78
C SER A 757 -0.87 39.06 25.27
N LEU A 758 -1.13 40.29 24.86
CA LEU A 758 -1.17 40.66 23.45
C LEU A 758 0.28 40.73 22.90
N PRO A 759 0.60 40.03 21.79
CA PRO A 759 1.96 40.00 21.24
C PRO A 759 2.32 41.32 20.55
N ARG A 760 2.80 42.30 21.32
CA ARG A 760 3.21 43.63 20.81
C ARG A 760 4.52 43.60 20.02
N ASN A 761 5.35 42.59 20.26
CA ASN A 761 6.51 42.22 19.46
C ASN A 761 6.22 40.92 18.72
N TRP A 762 7.03 40.61 17.69
CA TRP A 762 6.94 39.33 17.01
C TRP A 762 7.10 38.17 18.01
N GLN A 763 6.06 37.35 18.08
CA GLN A 763 6.06 36.11 18.84
C GLN A 763 5.98 34.95 17.86
N TRP A 764 7.03 34.14 17.82
CA TRP A 764 7.03 32.87 17.09
C TRP A 764 6.37 31.78 17.93
N VAL A 765 5.47 31.03 17.33
CA VAL A 765 4.63 30.02 17.98
C VAL A 765 4.78 28.71 17.21
N SER A 766 4.91 27.60 17.94
CA SER A 766 4.74 26.24 17.41
C SER A 766 3.68 25.49 18.19
N ARG A 767 2.80 24.78 17.49
CA ARG A 767 1.70 24.00 18.09
C ARG A 767 1.57 22.64 17.43
N ASP A 768 1.13 21.66 18.22
CA ASP A 768 0.70 20.35 17.74
C ASP A 768 -0.82 20.39 17.49
N LEU A 769 -1.19 20.54 16.22
CA LEU A 769 -2.59 20.68 15.79
C LEU A 769 -3.43 19.45 16.18
N PHE A 770 -2.86 18.24 16.06
CA PHE A 770 -3.60 17.03 16.42
C PHE A 770 -3.81 16.94 17.93
N SER A 771 -2.78 17.23 18.72
CA SER A 771 -2.90 17.27 20.19
C SER A 771 -3.82 18.37 20.67
N ASP A 772 -3.99 19.47 19.92
CA ASP A 772 -4.89 20.56 20.28
C ASP A 772 -6.34 20.28 19.84
N PHE A 773 -6.54 19.82 18.60
CA PHE A 773 -7.86 19.78 17.96
C PHE A 773 -8.33 18.40 17.49
N GLY A 774 -7.44 17.40 17.43
CA GLY A 774 -7.71 16.09 16.80
C GLY A 774 -7.49 16.12 15.28
N SER A 775 -8.06 15.18 14.56
CA SER A 775 -7.96 15.13 13.09
C SER A 775 -8.59 16.36 12.44
N ILE A 776 -7.93 16.90 11.41
CA ILE A 776 -8.41 18.04 10.63
C ILE A 776 -8.33 17.70 9.14
N SER A 777 -9.36 18.05 8.39
CA SER A 777 -9.31 18.23 6.93
C SER A 777 -9.15 19.72 6.64
N LEU A 778 -7.89 20.18 6.57
CA LEU A 778 -7.56 21.61 6.45
C LEU A 778 -7.83 22.08 5.03
N THR A 779 -8.58 23.19 4.90
CA THR A 779 -9.03 23.73 3.59
C THR A 779 -8.64 25.18 3.37
N GLY A 780 -8.25 25.90 4.42
CA GLY A 780 -7.96 27.31 4.37
C GLY A 780 -7.69 27.91 5.74
N PHE A 781 -7.63 29.24 5.80
CA PHE A 781 -7.25 30.00 6.98
C PHE A 781 -8.10 31.26 7.15
N GLY A 782 -8.27 31.68 8.40
CA GLY A 782 -8.88 32.95 8.77
C GLY A 782 -8.01 33.71 9.75
N PHE A 783 -8.05 35.04 9.66
CA PHE A 783 -7.31 35.94 10.53
C PHE A 783 -8.29 36.95 11.10
N ALA A 784 -8.23 37.17 12.40
CA ALA A 784 -9.11 38.14 13.05
C ALA A 784 -8.36 38.91 14.13
N MET A 785 -8.82 40.11 14.40
CA MET A 785 -8.30 40.95 15.46
C MET A 785 -9.39 41.87 16.00
N THR A 786 -9.11 42.47 17.16
CA THR A 786 -9.92 43.56 17.71
C THR A 786 -9.06 44.81 17.86
N GLY A 787 -9.72 45.98 17.86
CA GLY A 787 -9.04 47.28 17.83
C GLY A 787 -9.08 47.94 16.45
N GLU A 788 -8.43 49.09 16.30
CA GLU A 788 -8.34 49.84 15.04
C GLU A 788 -6.99 49.67 14.32
N THR A 789 -5.96 49.25 15.06
CA THR A 789 -4.57 49.15 14.58
C THR A 789 -4.25 47.77 14.01
N ALA A 790 -3.33 47.69 13.05
CA ALA A 790 -3.06 46.47 12.28
C ALA A 790 -2.45 45.30 13.11
N ALA A 791 -2.79 44.08 12.69
CA ALA A 791 -2.12 42.83 13.05
C ALA A 791 -1.23 42.34 11.90
N TYR A 792 -0.15 41.65 12.24
CA TYR A 792 0.81 41.10 11.30
C TYR A 792 0.99 39.60 11.56
N PHE A 793 1.06 38.83 10.48
CA PHE A 793 1.32 37.39 10.50
C PHE A 793 2.44 37.09 9.50
N ASP A 794 3.29 36.12 9.83
CA ASP A 794 4.40 35.71 8.97
C ASP A 794 4.81 34.26 9.29
N SER A 795 5.62 33.64 8.44
CA SER A 795 6.23 32.33 8.68
C SER A 795 5.21 31.22 9.01
N ILE A 796 4.00 31.29 8.43
CA ILE A 796 2.96 30.27 8.63
C ILE A 796 3.36 29.02 7.85
N THR A 797 3.67 27.94 8.55
CA THR A 797 4.21 26.71 7.96
C THR A 797 3.63 25.50 8.66
N LEU A 798 3.21 24.49 7.89
CA LEU A 798 2.86 23.18 8.43
C LEU A 798 4.08 22.29 8.44
N ALA A 799 4.22 21.51 9.52
CA ALA A 799 5.31 20.57 9.72
C ALA A 799 4.78 19.18 10.07
N ARG A 800 5.44 18.15 9.55
CA ARG A 800 5.07 16.76 9.74
C ARG A 800 5.60 16.23 11.08
N THR A 801 6.86 16.52 11.41
CA THR A 801 7.49 16.04 12.65
C THR A 801 8.08 17.17 13.50
N PRO A 802 8.41 16.92 14.79
CA PRO A 802 9.15 17.88 15.62
C PRO A 802 10.52 18.29 15.04
N ASP A 803 11.18 17.39 14.31
CA ASP A 803 12.44 17.70 13.63
C ASP A 803 12.23 18.74 12.52
N ASP A 804 11.12 18.64 11.79
CA ASP A 804 10.74 19.63 10.77
C ASP A 804 10.48 21.00 11.41
N VAL A 805 9.80 21.04 12.57
CA VAL A 805 9.64 22.29 13.36
C VAL A 805 11.00 22.87 13.77
N THR A 806 11.95 22.01 14.16
CA THR A 806 13.30 22.43 14.53
C THR A 806 14.05 23.01 13.34
N ARG A 807 13.96 22.38 12.16
CA ARG A 807 14.56 22.90 10.90
C ARG A 807 13.98 24.26 10.52
N ILE A 808 12.65 24.42 10.58
CA ILE A 808 11.98 25.69 10.33
C ILE A 808 12.52 26.75 11.29
N ARG A 809 12.56 26.45 12.59
CA ARG A 809 13.08 27.39 13.60
C ARG A 809 14.54 27.79 13.33
N GLN A 810 15.40 26.83 12.98
CA GLN A 810 16.79 27.11 12.62
C GLN A 810 16.91 28.00 11.38
N LYS A 811 16.07 27.79 10.35
CA LYS A 811 16.00 28.66 9.17
C LYS A 811 15.70 30.11 9.56
N HIS A 812 14.79 30.35 10.50
CA HIS A 812 14.46 31.70 10.96
C HIS A 812 15.48 32.29 11.95
N GLN A 813 16.19 31.44 12.72
CA GLN A 813 17.19 31.86 13.70
C GLN A 813 18.61 32.01 13.13
N GLY A 814 18.87 31.51 11.92
CA GLY A 814 20.16 31.65 11.25
C GLY A 814 20.65 33.10 11.30
N SER A 815 21.88 33.31 11.78
CA SER A 815 22.45 34.65 11.91
C SER A 815 22.38 35.38 10.56
N LYS A 816 21.89 36.63 10.58
CA LYS A 816 21.97 37.51 9.40
C LYS A 816 23.41 37.75 8.94
N GLU A 817 24.39 37.50 9.81
CA GLU A 817 25.81 37.47 9.48
C GLU A 817 26.22 36.06 9.02
N PRO A 818 26.82 35.91 7.82
CA PRO A 818 27.36 34.63 7.38
C PRO A 818 28.45 34.15 8.34
N PRO A 819 28.57 32.83 8.59
CA PRO A 819 29.64 32.31 9.41
C PRO A 819 30.99 32.78 8.85
N LYS A 820 31.90 33.23 9.72
CA LYS A 820 33.23 33.66 9.30
C LYS A 820 33.96 32.46 8.71
N LEU A 821 34.09 32.43 7.39
CA LEU A 821 34.79 31.35 6.68
C LEU A 821 36.29 31.38 7.01
N PRO A 822 36.95 30.21 7.09
CA PRO A 822 38.40 30.15 7.20
C PRO A 822 39.07 30.86 6.02
N GLU A 823 40.29 31.36 6.22
CA GLU A 823 41.05 32.04 5.17
C GLU A 823 41.21 31.15 3.92
N GLY A 824 40.96 31.71 2.73
CA GLY A 824 41.01 30.99 1.45
C GLY A 824 39.76 30.16 1.10
N ILE A 825 38.87 29.89 2.06
CA ILE A 825 37.64 29.14 1.85
C ILE A 825 36.53 30.06 1.37
N GLN A 826 35.86 29.66 0.28
CA GLN A 826 34.73 30.39 -0.30
C GLN A 826 33.39 29.89 0.23
N GLU A 827 33.31 28.60 0.56
CA GLU A 827 32.08 27.97 1.02
C GLU A 827 32.36 26.69 1.81
N ILE A 828 31.47 26.40 2.77
CA ILE A 828 31.44 25.13 3.50
C ILE A 828 30.04 24.55 3.39
N VAL A 829 29.93 23.31 2.91
CA VAL A 829 28.69 22.54 2.91
C VAL A 829 28.77 21.47 3.98
N THR A 830 27.92 21.58 4.99
CA THR A 830 27.88 20.63 6.13
C THR A 830 26.74 19.62 6.03
N GLN A 831 25.72 19.90 5.24
CA GLN A 831 24.60 18.98 5.00
C GLN A 831 24.94 18.03 3.86
N GLY A 832 24.90 16.72 4.14
CA GLY A 832 25.27 15.68 3.18
C GLY A 832 24.45 15.71 1.89
N GLU A 833 23.16 16.04 1.98
CA GLU A 833 22.28 16.18 0.81
C GLU A 833 22.74 17.25 -0.20
N ASP A 834 23.49 18.27 0.24
CA ASP A 834 23.98 19.36 -0.60
C ASP A 834 25.39 19.10 -1.19
N TYR A 835 26.05 18.00 -0.82
CA TYR A 835 27.44 17.74 -1.20
C TYR A 835 27.66 17.69 -2.71
N SER A 836 26.67 17.20 -3.47
CA SER A 836 26.76 17.12 -4.93
C SER A 836 26.92 18.49 -5.59
N ARG A 837 26.41 19.56 -4.99
CA ARG A 837 26.56 20.92 -5.52
C ARG A 837 28.03 21.33 -5.61
N LEU A 838 28.84 21.00 -4.59
CA LEU A 838 30.28 21.23 -4.65
C LEU A 838 30.97 20.14 -5.44
N LEU A 839 30.69 18.85 -5.16
CA LEU A 839 31.39 17.73 -5.80
C LEU A 839 31.33 17.78 -7.33
N LYS A 840 30.26 18.30 -7.94
CA LYS A 840 30.19 18.45 -9.40
C LYS A 840 31.32 19.27 -10.02
N LEU A 841 31.98 20.14 -9.26
CA LEU A 841 33.13 20.92 -9.71
C LEU A 841 34.36 20.06 -9.98
N VAL A 842 34.54 18.96 -9.24
CA VAL A 842 35.76 18.12 -9.29
C VAL A 842 35.46 16.67 -9.68
N ALA A 843 34.31 16.13 -9.28
CA ALA A 843 33.92 14.74 -9.41
C ALA A 843 32.44 14.58 -9.85
N PRO A 844 32.04 15.07 -11.04
CA PRO A 844 30.63 15.15 -11.46
C PRO A 844 29.87 13.82 -11.56
N GLN A 845 30.57 12.71 -11.70
CA GLN A 845 29.97 11.36 -11.76
C GLN A 845 29.83 10.70 -10.39
N PHE A 846 30.46 11.28 -9.36
CA PHE A 846 30.55 10.72 -8.02
C PHE A 846 29.56 11.40 -7.07
N VAL A 847 29.10 10.62 -6.11
CA VAL A 847 28.35 11.06 -4.93
C VAL A 847 29.14 10.65 -3.69
N ALA A 848 28.97 11.33 -2.55
CA ALA A 848 29.81 11.05 -1.39
C ALA A 848 29.05 10.87 -0.08
N THR A 849 29.66 10.15 0.86
CA THR A 849 29.22 10.09 2.26
C THR A 849 29.58 11.38 3.00
N ASN A 850 29.07 11.55 4.22
CA ASN A 850 29.42 12.70 5.06
C ASN A 850 30.93 12.78 5.33
N SER A 851 31.42 14.02 5.38
CA SER A 851 32.81 14.42 5.67
C SER A 851 32.83 15.13 7.01
N GLN A 852 33.83 14.91 7.85
CA GLN A 852 33.92 15.58 9.14
C GLN A 852 34.00 17.10 8.93
N GLY A 853 33.08 17.85 9.55
CA GLY A 853 33.02 19.30 9.43
C GLY A 853 32.58 19.83 8.06
N GLY A 854 32.11 18.97 7.14
CA GLY A 854 31.63 19.37 5.81
C GLY A 854 32.63 19.18 4.67
N LEU A 855 32.21 19.58 3.46
CA LEU A 855 33.08 19.82 2.32
C LEU A 855 33.41 21.32 2.22
N TYR A 856 34.68 21.62 1.95
CA TYR A 856 35.17 22.99 1.87
C TYR A 856 35.54 23.29 0.43
N TRP A 857 35.00 24.36 -0.15
CA TRP A 857 35.42 24.83 -1.47
C TRP A 857 36.40 25.98 -1.33
N ALA A 858 37.57 25.83 -1.94
CA ALA A 858 38.56 26.91 -2.08
C ALA A 858 38.73 27.26 -3.55
N LYS A 859 38.77 28.57 -3.83
CA LYS A 859 38.98 29.08 -5.19
C LYS A 859 40.39 28.74 -5.70
N GLN A 860 41.36 28.73 -4.79
CA GLN A 860 42.74 28.36 -5.10
C GLN A 860 43.39 27.66 -3.91
N TYR A 861 44.15 26.62 -4.17
CA TYR A 861 44.98 25.95 -3.18
C TYR A 861 46.20 25.34 -3.89
N GLU A 862 47.40 25.64 -3.40
CA GLU A 862 48.65 25.01 -3.87
C GLU A 862 48.78 24.97 -5.41
N GLY A 863 48.47 26.11 -6.07
CA GLY A 863 48.60 26.27 -7.53
C GLY A 863 47.40 25.79 -8.36
N GLU A 864 46.45 25.08 -7.77
CA GLU A 864 45.22 24.62 -8.45
C GLU A 864 44.03 25.51 -8.11
N SER A 865 43.08 25.61 -9.04
CA SER A 865 41.83 26.38 -8.87
C SER A 865 40.63 25.46 -8.65
N ASP A 866 39.60 25.95 -7.96
CA ASP A 866 38.35 25.23 -7.71
C ASP A 866 38.56 23.81 -7.17
N VAL A 867 39.04 23.75 -5.92
CA VAL A 867 39.35 22.50 -5.22
C VAL A 867 38.41 22.28 -4.04
N ILE A 868 38.23 21.02 -3.67
CA ILE A 868 37.37 20.62 -2.55
C ILE A 868 38.20 19.92 -1.48
N ARG A 869 38.06 20.35 -0.23
CA ARG A 869 38.60 19.62 0.93
C ARG A 869 37.57 18.66 1.49
N SER A 870 38.01 17.45 1.81
CA SER A 870 37.27 16.44 2.56
C SER A 870 38.08 15.97 3.77
N HIS A 871 37.41 15.38 4.75
CA HIS A 871 38.03 14.71 5.88
C HIS A 871 37.23 13.43 6.20
N PRO A 872 37.88 12.30 6.56
CA PRO A 872 37.16 11.11 7.00
C PRO A 872 36.27 11.43 8.20
N LEU A 873 35.16 10.71 8.37
CA LEU A 873 34.21 11.03 9.44
C LEU A 873 34.78 10.69 10.81
N GLU A 874 35.41 9.52 10.92
CA GLU A 874 36.06 8.95 12.10
C GLU A 874 37.23 8.04 11.63
N ALA A 875 38.14 7.64 12.54
CA ALA A 875 39.33 6.86 12.18
C ALA A 875 39.05 5.57 11.40
N ASN A 876 37.90 4.95 11.65
CA ASN A 876 37.44 3.73 10.99
C ASN A 876 36.25 3.98 10.04
N ARG A 877 35.91 5.24 9.75
CA ARG A 877 34.81 5.63 8.87
C ARG A 877 35.32 6.57 7.77
N PRO A 878 35.78 6.01 6.63
CA PRO A 878 36.33 6.81 5.54
C PRO A 878 35.30 7.77 4.96
N PHE A 879 35.80 8.85 4.35
CA PHE A 879 35.03 9.61 3.39
C PHE A 879 35.04 8.83 2.06
N ARG A 880 33.86 8.49 1.54
CA ARG A 880 33.70 7.64 0.36
C ARG A 880 33.11 8.47 -0.77
N MET A 881 33.72 8.44 -1.94
CA MET A 881 33.11 8.88 -3.20
C MET A 881 32.76 7.65 -4.03
N VAL A 882 31.50 7.55 -4.46
CA VAL A 882 30.97 6.39 -5.19
C VAL A 882 30.40 6.85 -6.52
N ALA A 883 30.73 6.13 -7.59
CA ALA A 883 30.15 6.29 -8.91
C ALA A 883 29.62 4.94 -9.42
N PHE A 884 28.42 4.97 -10.02
CA PHE A 884 27.82 3.83 -10.71
C PHE A 884 27.68 4.20 -12.18
N VAL A 885 28.47 3.60 -13.05
CA VAL A 885 28.55 4.03 -14.46
C VAL A 885 28.46 2.85 -15.41
N THR A 886 27.73 2.98 -16.51
CA THR A 886 27.63 1.93 -17.53
C THR A 886 28.48 2.30 -18.73
N ARG A 887 29.30 1.35 -19.18
CA ARG A 887 30.06 1.47 -20.43
C ARG A 887 29.13 1.22 -21.63
N THR A 888 29.10 2.17 -22.55
CA THR A 888 28.21 2.20 -23.72
C THR A 888 28.94 1.93 -25.05
N GLY A 889 30.27 2.02 -25.08
CA GLY A 889 31.08 1.74 -26.27
C GLY A 889 32.39 1.03 -25.98
N ASP A 890 33.19 0.79 -27.02
CA ASP A 890 34.41 -0.02 -26.96
C ASP A 890 35.67 0.76 -26.56
N ARG A 891 35.53 2.04 -26.19
CA ARG A 891 36.67 2.84 -25.71
C ARG A 891 37.21 2.27 -24.38
N PRO A 892 38.53 2.30 -24.14
CA PRO A 892 39.08 2.00 -22.83
C PRO A 892 38.46 2.90 -21.77
N VAL A 893 38.16 2.33 -20.60
CA VAL A 893 37.57 3.05 -19.47
C VAL A 893 38.67 3.32 -18.46
N THR A 894 38.81 4.57 -18.01
CA THR A 894 39.91 4.97 -17.15
C THR A 894 39.41 5.91 -16.06
N LEU A 895 39.83 5.66 -14.81
CA LEU A 895 39.68 6.61 -13.72
C LEU A 895 40.86 7.57 -13.74
N THR A 896 40.55 8.83 -14.01
CA THR A 896 41.51 9.94 -13.97
C THR A 896 41.19 10.84 -12.79
N GLY A 897 42.20 11.42 -12.16
CA GLY A 897 41.95 12.36 -11.07
C GLY A 897 43.21 13.06 -10.59
N LYS A 898 43.05 14.08 -9.76
CA LYS A 898 44.14 14.86 -9.19
C LYS A 898 43.84 15.18 -7.74
N VAL A 899 44.69 14.71 -6.84
CA VAL A 899 44.47 14.74 -5.38
C VAL A 899 45.75 15.10 -4.64
N ARG A 900 45.63 15.71 -3.45
CA ARG A 900 46.74 16.05 -2.57
C ARG A 900 46.31 15.97 -1.10
N ALA A 901 47.21 15.58 -0.21
CA ALA A 901 46.99 15.71 1.24
C ALA A 901 47.26 17.15 1.71
N GLU A 902 46.59 17.59 2.76
CA GLU A 902 46.87 18.89 3.39
C GLU A 902 48.34 18.98 3.86
N ASN A 903 48.92 20.18 3.84
CA ASN A 903 50.34 20.38 4.14
C ASN A 903 50.74 19.75 5.49
N ASP A 904 51.85 19.01 5.49
CA ASP A 904 52.39 18.24 6.62
C ASP A 904 51.47 17.11 7.16
N ARG A 905 50.44 16.72 6.40
CA ARG A 905 49.53 15.61 6.72
C ARG A 905 49.73 14.45 5.76
N ASP A 906 49.06 13.34 6.00
CA ASP A 906 48.91 12.28 5.01
C ASP A 906 47.48 11.72 5.08
N PHE A 907 47.15 10.84 4.16
CA PHE A 907 45.96 9.99 4.23
C PHE A 907 46.17 8.74 3.37
N LYS A 908 45.34 7.71 3.57
CA LYS A 908 45.32 6.51 2.74
C LYS A 908 44.22 6.61 1.67
N LEU A 909 44.62 6.60 0.41
CA LEU A 909 43.74 6.46 -0.74
C LEU A 909 43.51 4.97 -1.02
N VAL A 910 42.24 4.55 -1.08
CA VAL A 910 41.85 3.20 -1.51
C VAL A 910 40.85 3.31 -2.65
N ILE A 911 41.11 2.63 -3.76
CA ILE A 911 40.19 2.59 -4.90
C ILE A 911 39.65 1.18 -5.03
N LEU A 912 38.34 1.04 -4.93
CA LEU A 912 37.63 -0.21 -5.10
C LEU A 912 36.80 -0.19 -6.38
N VAL A 913 36.83 -1.31 -7.08
CA VAL A 913 35.98 -1.55 -8.24
C VAL A 913 35.17 -2.81 -7.98
N GLN A 914 33.84 -2.70 -8.06
CA GLN A 914 32.93 -3.77 -7.66
C GLN A 914 33.24 -4.33 -6.26
N GLY A 915 33.56 -3.45 -5.31
CA GLY A 915 33.91 -3.81 -3.93
C GLY A 915 35.31 -4.42 -3.74
N HIS A 916 36.09 -4.64 -4.81
CA HIS A 916 37.45 -5.17 -4.72
C HIS A 916 38.47 -4.04 -4.76
N SER A 917 39.39 -4.01 -3.79
CA SER A 917 40.50 -3.04 -3.77
C SER A 917 41.43 -3.33 -4.95
N ILE A 918 41.68 -2.31 -5.77
CA ILE A 918 42.57 -2.40 -6.95
C ILE A 918 43.79 -1.47 -6.83
N GLU A 919 43.73 -0.48 -5.94
CA GLU A 919 44.82 0.44 -5.65
C GLU A 919 44.73 0.86 -4.17
N GLU A 920 45.87 0.81 -3.48
CA GLU A 920 46.03 1.36 -2.13
C GLU A 920 47.33 2.16 -2.07
N ARG A 921 47.25 3.43 -1.66
CA ARG A 921 48.39 4.34 -1.65
C ARG A 921 48.32 5.34 -0.51
N ILE A 922 49.44 5.64 0.14
CA ILE A 922 49.55 6.76 1.07
C ILE A 922 49.88 8.03 0.27
N ILE A 923 49.12 9.10 0.47
CA ILE A 923 49.36 10.41 -0.13
C ILE A 923 49.92 11.32 0.94
N SER A 924 51.13 11.83 0.76
CA SER A 924 51.76 12.74 1.72
C SER A 924 51.53 14.20 1.34
N GLY A 925 51.37 15.07 2.34
CA GLY A 925 51.25 16.52 2.18
C GLY A 925 52.56 17.19 1.77
N LYS A 926 53.67 16.42 1.79
CA LYS A 926 54.95 16.77 1.18
C LYS A 926 54.99 16.51 -0.32
N ASP A 927 54.06 15.73 -0.85
CA ASP A 927 53.97 15.45 -2.27
C ASP A 927 53.38 16.65 -3.01
N GLN A 928 53.82 16.84 -4.26
CA GLN A 928 53.05 17.66 -5.20
C GLN A 928 51.71 16.98 -5.48
N TRP A 929 50.79 17.69 -6.13
CA TRP A 929 49.53 17.09 -6.59
C TRP A 929 49.76 15.75 -7.30
N VAL A 930 49.09 14.71 -6.80
CA VAL A 930 49.20 13.34 -7.31
C VAL A 930 48.14 13.13 -8.38
N GLU A 931 48.60 12.79 -9.59
CA GLU A 931 47.75 12.41 -10.71
C GLU A 931 47.38 10.92 -10.61
N LEU A 932 46.09 10.62 -10.77
CA LEU A 932 45.52 9.29 -10.84
C LEU A 932 45.24 8.95 -12.29
N ASN A 933 45.65 7.76 -12.72
CA ASN A 933 45.37 7.22 -14.05
C ASN A 933 45.28 5.69 -13.93
N ILE A 934 44.07 5.19 -13.68
CA ILE A 934 43.82 3.77 -13.40
C ILE A 934 42.94 3.18 -14.50
N ASP A 935 43.43 2.11 -15.13
CA ASP A 935 42.67 1.38 -16.16
C ASP A 935 41.54 0.57 -15.51
N LEU A 936 40.31 0.93 -15.88
CA LEU A 936 39.09 0.27 -15.43
C LEU A 936 38.54 -0.70 -16.48
N THR A 937 39.11 -0.72 -17.70
CA THR A 937 38.65 -1.54 -18.83
C THR A 937 38.49 -3.03 -18.46
N PRO A 938 39.39 -3.67 -17.70
CA PRO A 938 39.25 -5.08 -17.32
C PRO A 938 37.96 -5.40 -16.57
N TYR A 939 37.38 -4.41 -15.88
CA TYR A 939 36.19 -4.58 -15.02
C TYR A 939 34.87 -4.28 -15.73
N THR A 940 34.91 -4.07 -17.05
CA THR A 940 33.75 -3.67 -17.86
C THR A 940 33.23 -4.76 -18.79
N GLN A 941 33.76 -5.98 -18.71
CA GLN A 941 33.62 -7.02 -19.73
C GLN A 941 32.20 -7.57 -19.92
N ASP A 942 31.24 -7.24 -19.04
CA ASP A 942 29.89 -7.83 -19.07
C ASP A 942 28.74 -6.83 -19.25
N LYS A 943 29.01 -5.59 -19.68
CA LYS A 943 28.02 -4.47 -19.67
C LYS A 943 27.35 -4.24 -18.30
N ARG A 944 27.90 -4.80 -17.23
CA ARG A 944 27.54 -4.53 -15.83
C ARG A 944 27.85 -3.05 -15.53
N PRO A 945 26.98 -2.31 -14.81
CA PRO A 945 27.34 -1.01 -14.28
C PRO A 945 28.57 -1.16 -13.39
N LEU A 946 29.60 -0.42 -13.74
CA LEU A 946 30.83 -0.31 -12.99
C LEU A 946 30.55 0.47 -11.71
N SER A 947 30.68 -0.19 -10.56
CA SER A 947 30.74 0.47 -9.25
C SER A 947 32.19 0.82 -8.98
N VAL A 948 32.49 2.12 -8.87
CA VAL A 948 33.82 2.65 -8.52
C VAL A 948 33.68 3.42 -7.22
N GLU A 949 34.45 3.01 -6.22
CA GLU A 949 34.51 3.67 -4.93
C GLU A 949 35.92 4.18 -4.67
N VAL A 950 36.05 5.45 -4.34
CA VAL A 950 37.29 6.10 -3.94
C VAL A 950 37.18 6.48 -2.48
N ARG A 951 37.97 5.84 -1.63
CA ARG A 951 38.01 6.09 -0.19
C ARG A 951 39.17 6.98 0.17
N HIS A 952 38.83 7.94 1.02
CA HIS A 952 39.75 8.71 1.83
C HIS A 952 39.71 8.14 3.25
N GLU A 953 40.69 7.31 3.57
CA GLU A 953 40.90 6.67 4.87
C GLU A 953 41.97 7.43 5.66
N GLY A 954 41.82 7.49 6.99
CA GLY A 954 42.84 8.09 7.85
C GLY A 954 44.08 7.21 7.98
N HIS A 955 45.25 7.83 8.12
CA HIS A 955 46.55 7.22 8.35
C HIS A 955 47.17 7.72 9.65
N ASN A 956 46.99 6.97 10.75
CA ASN A 956 47.41 7.34 12.11
C ASN A 956 46.59 8.48 12.77
N TRP A 957 45.55 9.00 12.10
CA TRP A 957 44.53 9.90 12.65
C TRP A 957 45.09 11.22 13.20
N ASP A 958 45.91 11.90 12.39
CA ASP A 958 46.49 13.21 12.71
C ASP A 958 46.12 14.28 11.67
N ASN A 959 44.86 14.71 11.67
CA ASN A 959 44.26 15.67 10.72
C ASN A 959 44.45 15.26 9.25
N GLU A 960 43.59 14.34 8.82
CA GLU A 960 43.64 13.61 7.57
C GLU A 960 42.89 14.37 6.48
N SER A 961 43.22 15.64 6.23
CA SER A 961 42.49 16.40 5.21
C SER A 961 43.03 16.11 3.81
N ALA A 962 42.13 15.89 2.84
CA ALA A 962 42.47 15.70 1.43
C ALA A 962 41.83 16.78 0.55
N TRP A 963 42.60 17.27 -0.41
CA TRP A 963 42.20 18.23 -1.43
C TRP A 963 42.04 17.55 -2.79
N TRP A 964 40.89 17.76 -3.41
CA TRP A 964 40.50 17.16 -4.68
C TRP A 964 40.39 18.25 -5.75
N LYS A 965 41.07 18.05 -6.88
CA LYS A 965 40.96 18.92 -8.06
C LYS A 965 40.15 18.28 -9.18
N SER A 966 40.32 16.98 -9.40
CA SER A 966 39.50 16.24 -10.37
C SER A 966 39.37 14.77 -9.99
N LEU A 967 38.26 14.16 -10.38
CA LEU A 967 38.03 12.72 -10.31
C LEU A 967 36.94 12.34 -11.33
N GLN A 968 37.32 11.70 -12.42
CA GLN A 968 36.45 11.42 -13.56
C GLN A 968 36.72 10.04 -14.14
N ILE A 969 35.65 9.37 -14.55
CA ILE A 969 35.68 8.13 -15.30
C ILE A 969 35.46 8.47 -16.77
N GLN A 970 36.49 8.25 -17.57
CA GLN A 970 36.50 8.51 -19.01
C GLN A 970 36.20 7.22 -19.79
N GLY A 971 35.69 7.36 -21.02
CA GLY A 971 35.46 6.22 -21.92
C GLY A 971 34.15 5.45 -21.70
N LEU A 972 33.22 6.02 -20.91
CA LEU A 972 31.87 5.48 -20.70
C LEU A 972 31.00 5.48 -21.96
#